data_AF-A0A813A2M7-F1
#
_entry.id   AF-A0A813A2M7-F1
#
_cell.length_a   1.000
_cell.length_b   1.000
_cell.length_c   1.000
_cell.angle_alpha   90.00
_cell.angle_beta   90.00
_cell.angle_gamma   90.00
#
_symmetry.space_group_name_H-M   'P 1'
#
loop_
_entity.id
_entity.type
_entity.pdbx_description
1 polymer ?
#
loop_
_entity_poly.entity_id
_entity_poly.type
_entity_poly.pdbx_seq_one_letter_code
_entity_poly.pdbx_strand_id
1 'polypeptide(L)'
;IFILNGDFRQTGGSTHLQNCTADVLAGGIGLQNGSLVQKEGYLWISDCHAGQAGGACSVQEGNVDQNGTGEIFFDGCSSEGVGGGLCAFSRGSVKLMGKSVFQHCVAGMSGAALYSIAPTTVASSTIIDTTRHGQTSFFVRSSLVMQNVSISGALQQPFEALAREITITQPPNCSLLADGCQFTATSLQVPPPLCSQGTGVVNLTTDGQSMIGCEKCPQGFMQLMDAKSEACRPCPASAQICEPARVKMRPGYMVTIRSSINDLSPPRRCAAPKACPGRSLPEERSSCAEGYAGDGCLHCDSTTHAAADGQSLSCTKCGVGRDSLPMEIAYLTAKMLGIFTIALLGGFAQKDEETTTSSILLNQLMAFSAAGLVAVGAAADTTAARADETLGSMLQTARQVLAVSQADLGLTSFECILSSAGRASSMGVAQVLSTALPTLVMLSAGMRYPYLALVAGSNCFLPGFAASVGKFVVVVPDVEVEETGEKSQLAMPDLPQGFSATTGVMFFGGLILLSFAAVGLGWSYVTVMTKESPTPAHVAYLRSAFTPDHSAAEVERMVRKMLFRLLPVLLPVGAYPASQMACASILLLLVLVIFMHIKPYREMWLNHVEIALITTALLMVFMAKWLLSRDVEGADGSAIDVFLLGTLASLGFTVAIALTASLLWFLFGERHGRELLEDF
;
A
#
# COMPACT_ATOMS: atom_id res chain seq x y z
N ILE A 1 30.91 13.97 56.05
CA ILE A 1 32.21 13.48 56.55
C ILE A 1 33.30 14.32 55.90
N PHE A 2 34.19 14.95 56.69
CA PHE A 2 35.29 15.75 56.14
C PHE A 2 36.62 15.29 56.77
N ILE A 3 37.62 14.98 55.93
CA ILE A 3 38.91 14.43 56.35
C ILE A 3 40.04 15.28 55.77
N LEU A 4 40.89 15.78 56.66
CA LEU A 4 42.13 16.49 56.33
C LEU A 4 43.32 15.54 56.51
N ASN A 5 44.16 15.40 55.49
CA ASN A 5 45.37 14.58 55.52
C ASN A 5 45.11 13.11 55.92
N GLY A 6 44.15 12.45 55.26
CA GLY A 6 43.81 11.06 55.53
C GLY A 6 42.85 10.47 54.50
N ASP A 7 42.80 9.14 54.41
CA ASP A 7 41.95 8.42 53.45
C ASP A 7 40.59 8.05 54.05
N PHE A 8 39.54 8.06 53.23
CA PHE A 8 38.32 7.30 53.52
C PHE A 8 38.45 5.90 52.89
N ARG A 9 38.51 4.85 53.72
CA ARG A 9 38.68 3.47 53.26
C ARG A 9 37.49 2.61 53.66
N GLN A 10 36.77 2.09 52.67
CA GLN A 10 35.71 1.11 52.87
C GLN A 10 36.12 -0.23 52.26
N THR A 11 36.26 -1.26 53.09
CA THR A 11 36.61 -2.61 52.64
C THR A 11 35.42 -3.56 52.55
N GLY A 12 34.22 -3.13 52.94
CA GLY A 12 32.98 -3.91 52.97
C GLY A 12 31.84 -3.17 53.67
N GLY A 13 30.71 -3.85 53.91
CA GLY A 13 29.55 -3.29 54.61
C GLY A 13 28.78 -2.24 53.81
N SER A 14 27.90 -1.47 54.45
CA SER A 14 27.16 -0.37 53.83
C SER A 14 27.39 0.96 54.55
N THR A 15 27.60 2.02 53.79
CA THR A 15 27.69 3.40 54.28
C THR A 15 26.62 4.22 53.58
N HIS A 16 25.77 4.90 54.35
CA HIS A 16 24.70 5.76 53.84
C HIS A 16 24.91 7.19 54.35
N LEU A 17 24.94 8.15 53.44
CA LEU A 17 25.01 9.58 53.74
C LEU A 17 23.86 10.27 53.01
N GLN A 18 22.94 10.87 53.76
CA GLN A 18 21.74 11.46 53.18
C GLN A 18 21.48 12.87 53.73
N ASN A 19 20.90 13.76 52.91
CA ASN A 19 20.46 15.09 53.31
C ASN A 19 21.59 15.93 53.95
N CYS A 20 22.82 15.74 53.50
CA CYS A 20 23.96 16.47 54.02
C CYS A 20 24.22 17.72 53.17
N THR A 21 24.58 18.83 53.80
CA THR A 21 24.84 20.10 53.12
C THR A 21 26.18 20.66 53.56
N ALA A 22 26.95 21.20 52.62
CA ALA A 22 28.20 21.90 52.87
C ALA A 22 28.25 23.22 52.09
N ASP A 23 28.69 24.30 52.73
CA ASP A 23 28.74 25.63 52.11
C ASP A 23 29.74 25.73 50.95
N VAL A 24 30.75 24.85 50.92
CA VAL A 24 31.84 24.93 49.96
C VAL A 24 32.03 23.60 49.24
N LEU A 25 32.51 22.57 49.92
CA LEU A 25 32.92 21.32 49.28
C LEU A 25 32.23 20.13 49.91
N ALA A 26 31.91 19.13 49.10
CA ALA A 26 31.52 17.80 49.56
C ALA A 26 30.31 17.76 50.49
N GLY A 27 29.10 17.78 49.93
CA GLY A 27 27.88 17.60 50.73
C GLY A 27 27.92 16.30 51.55
N GLY A 28 28.43 15.20 50.99
CA GLY A 28 28.62 13.92 51.68
C GLY A 28 30.03 13.68 52.21
N ILE A 29 31.01 13.39 51.35
CA ILE A 29 32.40 13.04 51.72
C ILE A 29 33.40 14.02 51.12
N GLY A 30 34.13 14.75 51.97
CA GLY A 30 35.18 15.69 51.56
C GLY A 30 36.55 15.25 52.02
N LEU A 31 37.48 15.10 51.09
CA LEU A 31 38.86 14.68 51.35
C LEU A 31 39.83 15.75 50.85
N GLN A 32 40.66 16.28 51.74
CA GLN A 32 41.77 17.16 51.38
C GLN A 32 43.09 16.46 51.72
N ASN A 33 43.95 16.29 50.72
CA ASN A 33 45.20 15.53 50.83
C ASN A 33 44.95 14.07 51.25
N GLY A 34 43.93 13.45 50.66
CA GLY A 34 43.41 12.14 51.06
C GLY A 34 42.73 11.41 49.92
N SER A 35 42.68 10.08 49.98
CA SER A 35 42.09 9.24 48.94
C SER A 35 40.79 8.57 49.38
N LEU A 36 39.85 8.44 48.46
CA LEU A 36 38.67 7.58 48.61
C LEU A 36 39.03 6.19 48.09
N VAL A 37 39.06 5.17 48.94
CA VAL A 37 39.37 3.80 48.55
C VAL A 37 38.21 2.88 48.93
N GLN A 38 37.57 2.26 47.94
CA GLN A 38 36.52 1.26 48.15
C GLN A 38 36.96 -0.08 47.53
N LYS A 39 36.78 -1.19 48.26
CA LYS A 39 37.05 -2.55 47.73
C LYS A 39 35.80 -3.39 47.54
N GLU A 40 34.89 -3.34 48.52
CA GLU A 40 33.65 -4.11 48.54
C GLU A 40 32.58 -3.31 49.30
N GLY A 41 31.34 -3.79 49.24
CA GLY A 41 30.22 -3.19 49.95
C GLY A 41 29.52 -2.09 49.17
N TYR A 42 28.68 -1.32 49.87
CA TYR A 42 27.80 -0.31 49.28
C TYR A 42 28.11 1.06 49.88
N LEU A 43 28.37 2.05 49.04
CA LEU A 43 28.46 3.45 49.42
C LEU A 43 27.31 4.22 48.76
N TRP A 44 26.35 4.65 49.56
CA TRP A 44 25.17 5.36 49.09
C TRP A 44 25.20 6.80 49.61
N ILE A 45 25.24 7.76 48.70
CA ILE A 45 25.17 9.18 49.03
C ILE A 45 23.99 9.79 48.30
N SER A 46 23.00 10.31 49.02
CA SER A 46 21.80 10.87 48.40
C SER A 46 21.36 12.21 48.96
N ASP A 47 20.72 13.02 48.11
CA ASP A 47 20.15 14.31 48.49
C ASP A 47 21.17 15.24 49.16
N CYS A 48 22.45 15.14 48.76
CA CYS A 48 23.53 15.93 49.32
C CYS A 48 23.80 17.18 48.47
N HIS A 49 24.14 18.28 49.13
CA HIS A 49 24.36 19.57 48.48
C HIS A 49 25.72 20.19 48.85
N ALA A 50 26.40 20.79 47.86
CA ALA A 50 27.62 21.57 48.08
C ALA A 50 27.54 22.94 47.38
N GLY A 51 27.89 24.02 48.10
CA GLY A 51 27.88 25.38 47.53
C GLY A 51 28.95 25.64 46.47
N GLN A 52 29.94 24.76 46.27
CA GLN A 52 30.95 24.93 45.22
C GLN A 52 31.26 23.65 44.45
N ALA A 53 31.65 22.55 45.09
CA ALA A 53 32.05 21.37 44.33
C ALA A 53 31.87 20.03 45.06
N GLY A 54 31.53 18.99 44.31
CA GLY A 54 31.33 17.64 44.83
C GLY A 54 30.05 17.56 45.65
N GLY A 55 28.88 17.63 45.01
CA GLY A 55 27.60 17.58 45.74
C GLY A 55 27.50 16.36 46.66
N ALA A 56 27.91 15.19 46.18
CA ALA A 56 28.05 14.00 47.01
C ALA A 56 29.47 13.84 47.58
N CYS A 57 30.50 13.91 46.73
CA CYS A 57 31.88 13.61 47.09
C CYS A 57 32.86 14.59 46.44
N SER A 58 33.83 15.08 47.21
CA SER A 58 34.93 15.93 46.72
C SER A 58 36.28 15.41 47.21
N VAL A 59 37.21 15.17 46.27
CA VAL A 59 38.57 14.69 46.55
C VAL A 59 39.59 15.68 45.99
N GLN A 60 40.35 16.31 46.89
CA GLN A 60 41.43 17.23 46.58
C GLN A 60 42.78 16.58 46.87
N GLU A 61 43.68 16.63 45.90
CA GLU A 61 45.06 16.12 46.03
C GLU A 61 45.21 14.63 46.41
N GLY A 62 44.22 13.77 46.11
CA GLY A 62 44.29 12.31 46.36
C GLY A 62 43.53 11.44 45.36
N ASN A 63 43.57 10.12 45.50
CA ASN A 63 42.98 9.23 44.50
C ASN A 63 41.52 8.88 44.81
N VAL A 64 40.75 8.53 43.78
CA VAL A 64 39.51 7.77 43.95
C VAL A 64 39.79 6.39 43.38
N ASP A 65 39.73 5.36 44.22
CA ASP A 65 40.06 3.99 43.85
C ASP A 65 38.97 3.04 44.35
N GLN A 66 37.96 2.84 43.53
CA GLN A 66 36.96 1.79 43.69
C GLN A 66 37.44 0.58 42.90
N ASN A 67 37.99 -0.41 43.60
CA ASN A 67 38.37 -1.70 43.06
C ASN A 67 37.39 -2.78 43.52
N GLY A 68 37.37 -3.93 42.86
CA GLY A 68 36.58 -5.09 43.29
C GLY A 68 35.09 -5.00 42.95
N THR A 69 34.24 -5.58 43.81
CA THR A 69 32.78 -5.68 43.64
C THR A 69 32.01 -4.58 44.37
N GLY A 70 32.70 -3.58 44.92
CA GLY A 70 32.07 -2.46 45.60
C GLY A 70 31.12 -1.69 44.69
N GLU A 71 30.02 -1.18 45.25
CA GLU A 71 29.04 -0.35 44.56
C GLU A 71 29.01 1.06 45.16
N ILE A 72 28.97 2.09 44.31
CA ILE A 72 28.81 3.49 44.70
C ILE A 72 27.55 4.07 44.05
N PHE A 73 26.69 4.66 44.84
CA PHE A 73 25.44 5.29 44.39
C PHE A 73 25.43 6.76 44.79
N PHE A 74 25.21 7.63 43.81
CA PHE A 74 24.99 9.05 43.98
C PHE A 74 23.59 9.38 43.46
N ASP A 75 22.67 9.79 44.32
CA ASP A 75 21.27 10.08 43.94
C ASP A 75 20.84 11.47 44.41
N GLY A 76 20.28 12.30 43.52
CA GLY A 76 19.77 13.63 43.90
C GLY A 76 20.84 14.60 44.43
N CYS A 77 22.13 14.33 44.16
CA CYS A 77 23.22 15.14 44.69
C CYS A 77 23.49 16.35 43.81
N SER A 78 23.70 17.52 44.43
CA SER A 78 23.81 18.80 43.72
C SER A 78 24.99 19.64 44.15
N SER A 79 25.57 20.40 43.22
CA SER A 79 26.56 21.43 43.52
C SER A 79 26.31 22.71 42.73
N GLU A 80 26.56 23.89 43.30
CA GLU A 80 26.42 25.16 42.56
C GLU A 80 27.56 25.36 41.54
N GLY A 81 28.73 24.74 41.77
CA GLY A 81 29.84 24.71 40.83
C GLY A 81 29.96 23.38 40.10
N VAL A 82 30.98 22.57 40.40
CA VAL A 82 31.34 21.38 39.58
C VAL A 82 31.17 20.06 40.33
N GLY A 83 30.86 18.98 39.59
CA GLY A 83 30.79 17.63 40.16
C GLY A 83 29.58 17.44 41.07
N GLY A 84 28.38 17.31 40.53
CA GLY A 84 27.16 17.10 41.34
C GLY A 84 27.21 15.79 42.14
N GLY A 85 27.61 14.69 41.48
CA GLY A 85 27.97 13.44 42.16
C GLY A 85 29.39 13.51 42.74
N LEU A 86 30.39 13.40 41.87
CA LEU A 86 31.80 13.33 42.25
C LEU A 86 32.61 14.48 41.64
N CYS A 87 33.41 15.15 42.47
CA CYS A 87 34.42 16.11 42.04
C CYS A 87 35.83 15.67 42.48
N ALA A 88 36.78 15.55 41.54
CA ALA A 88 38.16 15.19 41.80
C ALA A 88 39.14 16.27 41.28
N PHE A 89 39.59 17.15 42.17
CA PHE A 89 40.67 18.12 41.92
C PHE A 89 42.04 17.52 42.23
N SER A 90 42.30 16.33 41.71
CA SER A 90 43.47 15.56 42.07
C SER A 90 44.56 15.57 41.00
N ARG A 91 45.82 15.46 41.42
CA ARG A 91 46.95 15.06 40.56
C ARG A 91 47.05 13.54 40.38
N GLY A 92 46.26 12.78 41.13
CA GLY A 92 46.22 11.32 41.15
C GLY A 92 45.40 10.74 39.99
N SER A 93 44.60 9.72 40.29
CA SER A 93 43.69 9.08 39.32
C SER A 93 42.32 8.81 39.94
N VAL A 94 41.30 8.76 39.09
CA VAL A 94 39.95 8.32 39.44
C VAL A 94 39.72 6.97 38.77
N LYS A 95 39.51 5.92 39.55
CA LYS A 95 39.23 4.56 39.08
C LYS A 95 37.93 4.09 39.72
N LEU A 96 36.88 4.06 38.93
CA LEU A 96 35.58 3.50 39.29
C LEU A 96 35.44 2.14 38.62
N MET A 97 36.12 1.11 39.13
CA MET A 97 36.14 -0.22 38.49
C MET A 97 34.97 -1.11 38.91
N GLY A 98 34.33 -0.80 40.03
CA GLY A 98 33.11 -1.44 40.50
C GLY A 98 31.86 -0.85 39.85
N LYS A 99 30.67 -1.22 40.35
CA LYS A 99 29.42 -0.62 39.85
C LYS A 99 29.28 0.79 40.39
N SER A 100 29.03 1.77 39.53
CA SER A 100 28.75 3.13 39.98
C SER A 100 27.48 3.69 39.34
N VAL A 101 26.63 4.34 40.13
CA VAL A 101 25.35 4.88 39.66
C VAL A 101 25.30 6.36 39.97
N PHE A 102 25.07 7.17 38.95
CA PHE A 102 24.86 8.61 39.05
C PHE A 102 23.43 8.90 38.62
N GLN A 103 22.58 9.22 39.58
CA GLN A 103 21.16 9.42 39.37
C GLN A 103 20.75 10.82 39.86
N HIS A 104 19.98 11.55 39.06
CA HIS A 104 19.48 12.90 39.38
C HIS A 104 20.56 13.89 39.89
N CYS A 105 21.82 13.69 39.49
CA CYS A 105 22.91 14.55 39.94
C CYS A 105 22.91 15.86 39.14
N VAL A 106 23.21 16.98 39.83
CA VAL A 106 23.15 18.33 39.26
C VAL A 106 24.42 19.12 39.57
N ALA A 107 24.95 19.83 38.57
CA ALA A 107 26.04 20.79 38.76
C ALA A 107 25.69 22.12 38.08
N GLY A 108 25.92 23.24 38.77
CA GLY A 108 25.66 24.58 38.21
C GLY A 108 26.69 24.99 37.14
N MET A 109 27.93 24.53 37.26
CA MET A 109 28.98 24.66 36.27
C MET A 109 29.11 23.38 35.45
N SER A 110 29.97 22.39 35.72
CA SER A 110 30.20 21.24 34.82
C SER A 110 30.35 19.91 35.54
N GLY A 111 30.17 18.81 34.80
CA GLY A 111 30.29 17.46 35.34
C GLY A 111 29.17 17.13 36.34
N ALA A 112 27.91 17.16 35.90
CA ALA A 112 26.76 16.88 36.77
C ALA A 112 26.92 15.55 37.52
N ALA A 113 27.36 14.50 36.83
CA ALA A 113 27.73 13.24 37.44
C ALA A 113 29.18 13.26 37.96
N LEU A 114 30.12 13.63 37.09
CA LEU A 114 31.55 13.52 37.38
C LEU A 114 32.35 14.70 36.80
N TYR A 115 33.12 15.36 37.67
CA TYR A 115 34.14 16.32 37.32
C TYR A 115 35.51 15.82 37.77
N SER A 116 36.51 15.80 36.88
CA SER A 116 37.88 15.41 37.21
C SER A 116 38.91 16.20 36.42
N ILE A 117 40.03 16.56 37.04
CA ILE A 117 41.22 17.08 36.32
C ILE A 117 42.29 16.00 36.08
N ALA A 118 42.10 14.81 36.67
CA ALA A 118 43.02 13.68 36.62
C ALA A 118 42.58 12.64 35.56
N PRO A 119 43.46 11.70 35.18
CA PRO A 119 43.07 10.52 34.41
C PRO A 119 41.95 9.75 35.12
N THR A 120 40.89 9.44 34.38
CA THR A 120 39.68 8.80 34.90
C THR A 120 39.38 7.51 34.14
N THR A 121 39.20 6.41 34.86
CA THR A 121 38.67 5.15 34.35
C THR A 121 37.34 4.87 35.02
N VAL A 122 36.29 4.68 34.22
CA VAL A 122 34.95 4.34 34.67
C VAL A 122 34.54 3.01 34.03
N ALA A 123 34.28 2.02 34.85
CA ALA A 123 33.75 0.72 34.44
C ALA A 123 32.34 0.52 35.02
N SER A 124 31.50 -0.26 34.33
CA SER A 124 30.21 -0.75 34.85
C SER A 124 29.34 0.33 35.49
N SER A 125 29.19 1.46 34.81
CA SER A 125 28.53 2.63 35.38
C SER A 125 27.20 2.94 34.72
N THR A 126 26.23 3.40 35.51
CA THR A 126 24.88 3.76 35.06
C THR A 126 24.62 5.23 35.36
N ILE A 127 24.19 5.96 34.34
CA ILE A 127 23.93 7.40 34.42
C ILE A 127 22.45 7.61 34.12
N ILE A 128 21.73 8.21 35.07
CA ILE A 128 20.28 8.38 35.04
C ILE A 128 19.89 9.82 35.32
N ASP A 129 19.22 10.47 34.38
CA ASP A 129 18.56 11.79 34.58
C ASP A 129 19.45 12.86 35.24
N THR A 130 20.76 12.87 34.94
CA THR A 130 21.68 13.90 35.40
C THR A 130 21.46 15.19 34.62
N THR A 131 20.94 16.23 35.27
CA THR A 131 20.55 17.49 34.62
C THR A 131 21.57 18.59 34.89
N ARG A 132 21.68 19.55 33.95
CA ARG A 132 22.58 20.70 34.06
C ARG A 132 21.83 21.99 33.73
N HIS A 133 22.33 23.10 34.28
CA HIS A 133 22.12 24.44 33.73
C HIS A 133 23.18 24.85 32.67
N GLY A 134 23.78 23.90 31.94
CA GLY A 134 24.30 24.13 30.57
C GLY A 134 25.63 23.51 30.14
N GLN A 135 25.67 22.21 29.73
CA GLN A 135 26.67 21.51 28.83
C GLN A 135 27.61 20.32 29.28
N THR A 136 27.41 19.47 30.31
CA THR A 136 28.21 18.19 30.47
C THR A 136 27.77 17.34 31.67
N SER A 137 27.54 16.04 31.44
CA SER A 137 27.39 15.03 32.49
C SER A 137 28.75 14.62 33.05
N PHE A 138 29.72 14.35 32.16
CA PHE A 138 31.10 14.05 32.49
C PHE A 138 32.03 15.14 31.96
N PHE A 139 32.87 15.69 32.83
CA PHE A 139 33.92 16.63 32.46
C PHE A 139 35.26 16.14 33.01
N VAL A 140 36.17 15.73 32.12
CA VAL A 140 37.48 15.19 32.50
C VAL A 140 38.58 15.93 31.77
N ARG A 141 39.36 16.78 32.45
CA ARG A 141 40.41 17.58 31.78
C ARG A 141 41.55 16.75 31.16
N SER A 142 41.69 15.49 31.58
CA SER A 142 42.73 14.54 31.15
C SER A 142 42.13 13.45 30.24
N SER A 143 42.62 12.21 30.34
CA SER A 143 42.05 11.05 29.66
C SER A 143 40.88 10.43 30.42
N LEU A 144 39.86 10.01 29.67
CA LEU A 144 38.67 9.30 30.14
C LEU A 144 38.56 7.95 29.45
N VAL A 145 38.65 6.87 30.21
CA VAL A 145 38.42 5.50 29.73
C VAL A 145 37.08 5.02 30.26
N MET A 146 36.17 4.65 29.37
CA MET A 146 34.85 4.12 29.73
C MET A 146 34.68 2.67 29.27
N GLN A 147 34.21 1.83 30.18
CA GLN A 147 33.96 0.41 29.94
C GLN A 147 32.57 0.07 30.44
N ASN A 148 31.69 -0.48 29.58
CA ASN A 148 30.34 -0.89 29.99
C ASN A 148 29.55 0.24 30.69
N VAL A 149 29.47 1.41 30.06
CA VAL A 149 28.67 2.53 30.56
C VAL A 149 27.27 2.48 29.95
N SER A 150 26.26 2.52 30.81
CA SER A 150 24.85 2.57 30.45
C SER A 150 24.30 3.96 30.76
N ILE A 151 23.57 4.54 29.81
CA ILE A 151 22.98 5.86 29.95
C ILE A 151 21.49 5.72 29.68
N SER A 152 20.65 6.17 30.60
CA SER A 152 19.20 6.09 30.48
C SER A 152 18.55 7.31 31.12
N GLY A 153 17.32 7.64 30.75
CA GLY A 153 16.57 8.70 31.39
C GLY A 153 15.89 9.63 30.40
N ALA A 154 14.84 10.32 30.87
CA ALA A 154 14.13 11.34 30.12
C ALA A 154 14.89 12.67 30.24
N LEU A 155 16.19 12.65 29.90
CA LEU A 155 16.99 13.86 29.88
C LEU A 155 16.39 14.82 28.84
N GLN A 156 16.10 16.06 29.27
CA GLN A 156 15.75 17.16 28.38
C GLN A 156 16.97 17.70 27.59
N GLN A 157 18.14 17.10 27.79
CA GLN A 157 19.41 17.50 27.20
C GLN A 157 20.21 16.24 26.81
N PRO A 158 21.04 16.31 25.76
CA PRO A 158 21.90 15.19 25.39
C PRO A 158 22.89 14.87 26.52
N PHE A 159 23.20 13.58 26.69
CA PHE A 159 24.34 13.19 27.53
C PHE A 159 25.62 13.69 26.88
N GLU A 160 26.43 14.46 27.58
CA GLU A 160 27.69 14.99 27.05
C GLU A 160 28.88 14.62 27.95
N ALA A 161 29.88 13.98 27.33
CA ALA A 161 31.16 13.67 27.95
C ALA A 161 32.28 14.43 27.23
N LEU A 162 32.95 15.33 27.96
CA LEU A 162 34.05 16.14 27.45
C LEU A 162 35.35 15.72 28.12
N ALA A 163 36.35 15.34 27.32
CA ALA A 163 37.69 15.09 27.83
C ALA A 163 38.80 15.49 26.86
N ARG A 164 40.07 15.43 27.28
CA ARG A 164 41.19 15.60 26.34
C ARG A 164 41.34 14.37 25.44
N GLU A 165 41.22 13.19 26.04
CA GLU A 165 41.27 11.91 25.34
C GLU A 165 40.12 11.04 25.84
N ILE A 166 39.34 10.44 24.93
CA ILE A 166 38.26 9.51 25.28
C ILE A 166 38.53 8.17 24.62
N THR A 167 38.54 7.11 25.43
CA THR A 167 38.58 5.71 24.95
C THR A 167 37.39 4.95 25.50
N ILE A 168 36.54 4.46 24.61
CA ILE A 168 35.39 3.61 24.98
C ILE A 168 35.63 2.22 24.41
N THR A 169 35.56 1.18 25.24
CA THR A 169 35.86 -0.19 24.80
C THR A 169 34.65 -0.93 24.22
N GLN A 170 33.44 -0.46 24.49
CA GLN A 170 32.18 -1.07 24.05
C GLN A 170 31.25 -0.01 23.45
N PRO A 171 30.44 -0.33 22.41
CA PRO A 171 29.47 0.60 21.84
C PRO A 171 28.58 1.21 22.93
N PRO A 172 28.61 2.53 23.14
CA PRO A 172 27.71 3.16 24.10
C PRO A 172 26.27 3.04 23.58
N ASN A 173 25.37 2.64 24.47
CA ASN A 173 23.95 2.55 24.15
C ASN A 173 23.28 3.90 24.42
N CYS A 174 22.97 4.64 23.34
CA CYS A 174 22.31 5.93 23.42
C CYS A 174 20.84 5.87 22.98
N SER A 175 20.29 4.67 22.74
CA SER A 175 18.92 4.51 22.26
C SER A 175 17.86 4.86 23.32
N LEU A 176 18.27 4.94 24.59
CA LEU A 176 17.41 5.32 25.71
C LEU A 176 17.33 6.84 25.92
N LEU A 177 18.03 7.64 25.11
CA LEU A 177 18.07 9.09 25.22
C LEU A 177 17.29 9.75 24.08
N ALA A 178 16.35 10.63 24.43
CA ALA A 178 15.52 11.34 23.46
C ALA A 178 16.33 12.30 22.58
N ASP A 179 17.32 12.98 23.17
CA ASP A 179 18.16 13.98 22.51
C ASP A 179 19.56 13.46 22.11
N GLY A 180 19.82 12.17 22.30
CA GLY A 180 21.08 11.53 21.93
C GLY A 180 22.21 11.68 22.96
N CYS A 181 23.42 11.33 22.55
CA CYS A 181 24.64 11.33 23.37
C CYS A 181 25.80 11.90 22.57
N GLN A 182 26.73 12.60 23.23
CA GLN A 182 27.87 13.26 22.59
C GLN A 182 29.15 13.03 23.40
N PHE A 183 30.22 12.67 22.68
CA PHE A 183 31.56 12.48 23.23
C PHE A 183 32.51 13.42 22.48
N THR A 184 33.11 14.36 23.20
CA THR A 184 33.97 15.40 22.64
C THR A 184 35.38 15.28 23.22
N ALA A 185 36.38 15.11 22.37
CA ALA A 185 37.77 15.05 22.79
C ALA A 185 38.78 15.44 21.69
N THR A 186 40.01 15.79 22.09
CA THR A 186 41.11 16.00 21.14
C THR A 186 41.56 14.70 20.47
N SER A 187 41.48 13.59 21.20
CA SER A 187 41.74 12.23 20.68
C SER A 187 40.60 11.31 21.09
N LEU A 188 39.96 10.66 20.12
CA LEU A 188 38.73 9.92 20.37
C LEU A 188 38.82 8.51 19.76
N GLN A 189 38.70 7.50 20.61
CA GLN A 189 38.65 6.08 20.25
C GLN A 189 37.34 5.50 20.77
N VAL A 190 36.29 5.66 19.98
CA VAL A 190 34.92 5.27 20.35
C VAL A 190 34.36 4.35 19.26
N PRO A 191 33.94 3.11 19.60
CA PRO A 191 33.16 2.30 18.68
C PRO A 191 31.83 3.00 18.38
N PRO A 192 31.24 2.78 17.18
CA PRO A 192 30.04 3.50 16.79
C PRO A 192 28.90 3.36 17.82
N PRO A 193 28.28 4.47 18.26
CA PRO A 193 27.19 4.43 19.22
C PRO A 193 25.94 3.76 18.62
N LEU A 194 25.10 3.20 19.50
CA LEU A 194 23.74 2.79 19.13
C LEU A 194 22.81 3.97 19.33
N CYS A 195 22.32 4.54 18.23
CA CYS A 195 21.44 5.72 18.25
C CYS A 195 19.97 5.32 18.29
N SER A 196 19.13 6.14 18.94
CA SER A 196 17.68 5.97 18.96
C SER A 196 17.07 6.33 17.61
N GLN A 197 15.88 5.78 17.33
CA GLN A 197 15.02 6.24 16.23
C GLN A 197 14.93 7.79 16.19
N GLY A 198 15.17 8.36 15.01
CA GLY A 198 15.20 9.81 14.79
C GLY A 198 16.54 10.49 15.09
N THR A 199 17.55 9.75 15.52
CA THR A 199 18.92 10.26 15.69
C THR A 199 19.89 9.46 14.83
N GLY A 200 20.90 10.12 14.26
CA GLY A 200 21.93 9.49 13.45
C GLY A 200 23.32 9.71 14.04
N VAL A 201 24.28 8.90 13.60
CA VAL A 201 25.68 9.05 14.03
C VAL A 201 26.27 10.30 13.39
N VAL A 202 26.83 11.16 14.22
CA VAL A 202 27.57 12.36 13.81
C VAL A 202 29.02 12.21 14.20
N ASN A 203 29.91 12.52 13.25
CA ASN A 203 31.36 12.56 13.44
C ASN A 203 31.88 13.89 12.88
N LEU A 204 32.11 14.85 13.78
CA LEU A 204 32.55 16.20 13.45
C LEU A 204 33.95 16.44 14.03
N THR A 205 34.76 17.21 13.33
CA THR A 205 36.04 17.69 13.87
C THR A 205 36.09 19.20 13.71
N THR A 206 36.07 19.92 14.83
CA THR A 206 36.03 21.39 14.89
C THR A 206 37.16 21.85 15.81
N ASP A 207 37.99 22.78 15.34
CA ASP A 207 39.08 23.39 16.14
C ASP A 207 40.04 22.38 16.82
N GLY A 208 40.28 21.23 16.18
CA GLY A 208 41.13 20.17 16.71
C GLY A 208 40.48 19.32 17.81
N GLN A 209 39.17 19.50 18.06
CA GLN A 209 38.36 18.59 18.84
C GLN A 209 37.52 17.71 17.91
N SER A 210 37.57 16.40 18.11
CA SER A 210 36.69 15.43 17.49
C SER A 210 35.48 15.17 18.38
N MET A 211 34.29 15.17 17.77
CA MET A 211 33.02 14.85 18.39
C MET A 211 32.45 13.60 17.70
N ILE A 212 32.08 12.60 18.49
CA ILE A 212 31.26 11.47 18.04
C ILE A 212 30.02 11.38 18.92
N GLY A 213 28.86 11.13 18.31
CA GLY A 213 27.62 11.03 19.05
C GLY A 213 26.43 10.63 18.21
N CYS A 214 25.27 10.63 18.85
CA CYS A 214 23.96 10.57 18.22
C CYS A 214 23.35 11.96 18.27
N GLU A 215 22.99 12.50 17.11
CA GLU A 215 22.30 13.78 17.00
C GLU A 215 20.95 13.58 16.31
N LYS A 216 19.94 14.35 16.70
CA LYS A 216 18.64 14.35 16.04
C LYS A 216 18.81 14.67 14.56
N CYS A 217 18.15 13.88 13.70
CA CYS A 217 18.26 14.12 12.27
C CYS A 217 17.73 15.52 11.91
N PRO A 218 18.44 16.27 11.06
CA PRO A 218 17.98 17.58 10.61
C PRO A 218 16.69 17.43 9.78
N GLN A 219 15.97 18.54 9.60
CA GLN A 219 14.76 18.54 8.76
C GLN A 219 15.08 18.05 7.34
N GLY A 220 14.25 17.14 6.81
CA GLY A 220 14.49 16.50 5.52
C GLY A 220 15.34 15.24 5.60
N PHE A 221 15.81 14.85 6.80
CA PHE A 221 16.53 13.61 7.03
C PHE A 221 15.83 12.74 8.08
N MET A 222 16.06 11.43 8.01
CA MET A 222 15.36 10.42 8.81
C MET A 222 16.30 9.29 9.27
N GLN A 223 15.90 8.66 10.37
CA GLN A 223 16.40 7.39 10.88
C GLN A 223 15.24 6.63 11.53
N LEU A 224 14.72 5.60 10.87
CA LEU A 224 13.45 4.95 11.23
C LEU A 224 13.59 3.81 12.25
N MET A 225 14.81 3.36 12.53
CA MET A 225 15.12 2.38 13.56
C MET A 225 16.43 2.69 14.26
N ASP A 226 16.55 2.17 15.47
CA ASP A 226 17.81 2.11 16.18
C ASP A 226 18.86 1.41 15.32
N ALA A 227 19.96 2.11 15.05
CA ALA A 227 21.01 1.59 14.20
C ALA A 227 22.39 1.86 14.79
N LYS A 228 23.31 0.96 14.46
CA LYS A 228 24.72 1.10 14.76
C LYS A 228 25.38 1.76 13.57
N SER A 229 26.04 2.90 13.78
CA SER A 229 26.94 3.50 12.77
C SER A 229 26.27 4.09 11.51
N GLU A 230 24.95 4.30 11.50
CA GLU A 230 24.28 4.88 10.34
C GLU A 230 24.09 6.39 10.54
N ALA A 231 24.51 7.18 9.55
CA ALA A 231 24.18 8.59 9.47
C ALA A 231 22.71 8.75 9.03
N CYS A 232 22.10 9.87 9.42
CA CYS A 232 20.75 10.21 8.95
C CYS A 232 20.70 10.21 7.42
N ARG A 233 19.63 9.63 6.85
CA ARG A 233 19.45 9.56 5.40
C ARG A 233 18.46 10.64 4.93
N PRO A 234 18.62 11.18 3.71
CA PRO A 234 17.64 12.10 3.17
C PRO A 234 16.28 11.39 3.03
N CYS A 235 15.21 12.13 3.27
CA CYS A 235 13.86 11.63 3.04
C CYS A 235 13.58 11.46 1.55
N PRO A 236 12.74 10.49 1.17
CA PRO A 236 12.27 10.37 -0.21
C PRO A 236 11.56 11.65 -0.66
N ALA A 237 11.82 12.10 -1.88
CA ALA A 237 11.22 13.34 -2.42
C ALA A 237 9.67 13.30 -2.44
N SER A 238 9.09 12.11 -2.60
CA SER A 238 7.64 11.87 -2.57
C SER A 238 7.05 11.62 -1.18
N ALA A 239 7.81 11.86 -0.11
CA ALA A 239 7.26 11.88 1.24
C ALA A 239 6.23 13.03 1.38
N GLN A 240 5.11 12.74 2.05
CA GLN A 240 4.14 13.73 2.49
C GLN A 240 4.59 14.36 3.81
N ILE A 241 5.05 13.51 4.74
CA ILE A 241 5.57 13.89 6.05
C ILE A 241 6.95 13.25 6.19
N CYS A 242 7.93 14.05 6.55
CA CYS A 242 9.30 13.63 6.80
C CYS A 242 9.73 14.21 8.15
N GLU A 243 9.61 13.40 9.18
CA GLU A 243 10.11 13.66 10.52
C GLU A 243 11.30 12.73 10.79
N PRO A 244 12.20 13.09 11.72
CA PRO A 244 13.40 12.28 12.00
C PRO A 244 13.10 10.80 12.25
N ALA A 245 12.05 10.52 13.02
CA ALA A 245 11.66 9.17 13.41
C ALA A 245 10.53 8.59 12.55
N ARG A 246 9.88 9.39 11.68
CA ARG A 246 8.64 9.00 11.03
C ARG A 246 8.56 9.54 9.61
N VAL A 247 8.22 8.66 8.67
CA VAL A 247 8.05 9.02 7.27
C VAL A 247 6.68 8.55 6.81
N LYS A 248 5.90 9.46 6.23
CA LYS A 248 4.64 9.12 5.57
C LYS A 248 4.76 9.43 4.09
N MET A 249 4.58 8.42 3.25
CA MET A 249 4.61 8.61 1.80
C MET A 249 3.34 9.30 1.30
N ARG A 250 3.40 10.02 0.18
CA ARG A 250 2.18 10.51 -0.49
C ARG A 250 1.38 9.33 -1.06
N PRO A 251 0.03 9.39 -1.07
CA PRO A 251 -0.78 8.41 -1.78
C PRO A 251 -0.34 8.26 -3.24
N GLY A 252 -0.34 7.03 -3.73
CA GLY A 252 0.17 6.65 -5.04
C GLY A 252 1.68 6.43 -5.10
N TYR A 253 2.41 6.59 -4.00
CA TYR A 253 3.83 6.27 -3.91
C TYR A 253 4.08 5.18 -2.86
N MET A 254 5.07 4.35 -3.13
CA MET A 254 5.58 3.35 -2.20
C MET A 254 7.11 3.38 -2.15
N VAL A 255 7.64 2.85 -1.06
CA VAL A 255 9.06 2.49 -0.90
C VAL A 255 9.11 1.05 -0.42
N THR A 256 10.13 0.31 -0.84
CA THR A 256 10.39 -1.07 -0.40
C THR A 256 11.58 -1.07 0.54
N ILE A 257 11.43 -1.75 1.67
CA ILE A 257 12.52 -1.98 2.62
C ILE A 257 13.44 -3.04 2.00
N ARG A 258 14.71 -2.70 1.72
CA ARG A 258 15.66 -3.64 1.09
C ARG A 258 16.29 -4.60 2.09
N SER A 259 17.15 -4.05 2.94
CA SER A 259 17.97 -4.81 3.89
C SER A 259 17.66 -4.44 5.34
N SER A 260 17.43 -3.16 5.59
CA SER A 260 16.98 -2.59 6.87
C SER A 260 15.92 -1.52 6.60
N ILE A 261 15.11 -1.16 7.60
CA ILE A 261 14.08 -0.11 7.43
C ILE A 261 14.68 1.27 7.11
N ASN A 262 15.96 1.48 7.40
CA ASN A 262 16.69 2.69 7.05
C ASN A 262 17.18 2.64 5.60
N ASP A 263 17.23 1.45 5.00
CA ASP A 263 17.58 1.22 3.60
C ASP A 263 16.33 1.11 2.72
N LEU A 264 15.69 2.27 2.53
CA LEU A 264 14.54 2.40 1.65
C LEU A 264 14.99 2.38 0.19
N SER A 265 14.27 1.64 -0.65
CA SER A 265 14.40 1.76 -2.10
C SER A 265 13.98 3.16 -2.55
N PRO A 266 14.45 3.63 -3.72
CA PRO A 266 13.96 4.86 -4.32
C PRO A 266 12.42 4.84 -4.39
N PRO A 267 11.77 5.98 -4.16
CA PRO A 267 10.32 6.04 -4.21
C PRO A 267 9.80 5.62 -5.57
N ARG A 268 8.69 4.89 -5.52
CA ARG A 268 8.07 4.23 -6.66
C ARG A 268 6.62 4.66 -6.77
N ARG A 269 6.25 5.31 -7.89
CA ARG A 269 4.85 5.63 -8.22
C ARG A 269 4.07 4.39 -8.66
N CYS A 270 2.99 4.08 -7.97
CA CYS A 270 2.16 2.94 -8.27
C CYS A 270 1.21 3.24 -9.44
N ALA A 271 1.03 2.25 -10.30
CA ALA A 271 0.17 2.36 -11.48
C ALA A 271 -1.29 2.62 -11.12
N ALA A 272 -1.76 1.94 -10.08
CA ALA A 272 -3.02 2.24 -9.41
C ALA A 272 -2.68 3.00 -8.12
N PRO A 273 -2.93 4.32 -8.02
CA PRO A 273 -2.61 5.08 -6.82
C PRO A 273 -3.25 4.49 -5.55
N LYS A 274 -4.41 3.85 -5.72
CA LYS A 274 -5.18 3.16 -4.66
C LYS A 274 -4.51 1.92 -4.11
N ALA A 275 -3.62 1.28 -4.87
CA ALA A 275 -2.81 0.16 -4.39
C ALA A 275 -1.71 0.63 -3.40
N CYS A 276 -1.42 1.93 -3.36
CA CYS A 276 -0.37 2.53 -2.54
C CYS A 276 -0.92 3.69 -1.69
N PRO A 277 -1.47 3.41 -0.50
CA PRO A 277 -2.17 4.44 0.28
C PRO A 277 -1.25 5.49 0.92
N GLY A 278 0.08 5.39 0.76
CA GLY A 278 1.01 6.34 1.36
C GLY A 278 1.19 6.12 2.86
N ARG A 279 1.50 4.88 3.25
CA ARG A 279 1.59 4.42 4.63
C ARG A 279 2.72 5.08 5.43
N SER A 280 2.60 5.03 6.77
CA SER A 280 3.61 5.58 7.69
C SER A 280 4.62 4.50 8.08
N LEU A 281 5.91 4.82 7.97
CA LEU A 281 7.01 4.01 8.47
C LEU A 281 7.50 4.57 9.82
N PRO A 282 7.86 3.71 10.80
CA PRO A 282 8.05 2.26 10.68
C PRO A 282 6.81 1.40 11.04
N GLU A 283 5.67 2.01 11.38
CA GLU A 283 4.46 1.32 11.87
C GLU A 283 3.95 0.23 10.93
N GLU A 284 4.01 0.47 9.61
CA GLU A 284 3.47 -0.45 8.60
C GLU A 284 4.58 -0.99 7.70
N ARG A 285 4.87 -2.29 7.80
CA ARG A 285 5.95 -2.94 7.02
C ARG A 285 5.64 -3.08 5.53
N SER A 286 4.36 -3.21 5.16
CA SER A 286 3.94 -3.30 3.76
C SER A 286 3.44 -1.95 3.27
N SER A 287 4.07 -1.40 2.24
CA SER A 287 3.66 -0.14 1.62
C SER A 287 2.39 -0.28 0.75
N CYS A 288 1.99 -1.51 0.42
CA CYS A 288 0.81 -1.80 -0.38
C CYS A 288 -0.49 -1.80 0.45
N ALA A 289 -1.60 -1.50 -0.20
CA ALA A 289 -2.94 -1.71 0.34
C ALA A 289 -3.22 -3.22 0.55
N GLU A 290 -4.21 -3.55 1.37
CA GLU A 290 -4.64 -4.94 1.57
C GLU A 290 -4.94 -5.61 0.22
N GLY A 291 -4.40 -6.81 0.01
CA GLY A 291 -4.59 -7.59 -1.20
C GLY A 291 -3.66 -7.26 -2.36
N TYR A 292 -2.79 -6.26 -2.22
CA TYR A 292 -1.76 -5.95 -3.21
C TYR A 292 -0.36 -6.33 -2.69
N ALA A 293 0.50 -6.76 -3.60
CA ALA A 293 1.83 -7.26 -3.31
C ALA A 293 2.83 -6.93 -4.43
N GLY A 294 4.11 -7.10 -4.11
CA GLY A 294 5.22 -6.90 -5.03
C GLY A 294 5.59 -5.43 -5.24
N ASP A 295 6.56 -5.24 -6.13
CA ASP A 295 7.05 -3.91 -6.51
C ASP A 295 5.96 -3.12 -7.25
N GLY A 296 5.78 -1.85 -6.87
CA GLY A 296 4.73 -1.00 -7.41
C GLY A 296 3.30 -1.42 -7.02
N CYS A 297 3.15 -2.42 -6.15
CA CYS A 297 1.87 -3.04 -5.80
C CYS A 297 1.08 -3.47 -7.04
N LEU A 298 1.78 -3.98 -8.05
CA LEU A 298 1.22 -4.36 -9.35
C LEU A 298 0.55 -5.74 -9.34
N HIS A 299 0.89 -6.59 -8.37
CA HIS A 299 0.37 -7.94 -8.25
C HIS A 299 -0.63 -8.04 -7.12
N CYS A 300 -1.61 -8.94 -7.25
CA CYS A 300 -2.47 -9.29 -6.14
C CYS A 300 -1.75 -10.27 -5.20
N ASP A 301 -2.01 -10.16 -3.91
CA ASP A 301 -1.58 -11.16 -2.93
C ASP A 301 -2.29 -12.49 -3.23
N SER A 302 -1.55 -13.43 -3.81
CA SER A 302 -2.04 -14.73 -4.28
C SER A 302 -2.66 -15.59 -3.17
N THR A 303 -2.45 -15.25 -1.90
CA THR A 303 -3.00 -16.00 -0.76
C THR A 303 -4.41 -15.59 -0.39
N THR A 304 -4.76 -14.31 -0.54
CA THR A 304 -6.03 -13.76 -0.05
C THR A 304 -6.86 -13.08 -1.13
N HIS A 305 -6.23 -12.68 -2.24
CA HIS A 305 -6.84 -11.89 -3.31
C HIS A 305 -6.45 -12.46 -4.68
N ALA A 306 -7.19 -12.04 -5.70
CA ALA A 306 -6.94 -12.38 -7.09
C ALA A 306 -7.20 -11.18 -8.00
N ALA A 307 -6.65 -11.20 -9.22
CA ALA A 307 -6.95 -10.17 -10.20
C ALA A 307 -8.42 -10.23 -10.63
N ALA A 308 -9.08 -9.07 -10.68
CA ALA A 308 -10.47 -8.98 -11.12
C ALA A 308 -10.61 -9.39 -12.60
N ASP A 309 -11.70 -10.09 -12.93
CA ASP A 309 -11.86 -10.58 -14.31
C ASP A 309 -12.09 -9.47 -15.34
N GLY A 310 -12.66 -8.34 -14.92
CA GLY A 310 -12.94 -7.19 -15.79
C GLY A 310 -11.92 -6.05 -15.75
N GLN A 311 -10.92 -6.08 -14.86
CA GLN A 311 -9.97 -4.97 -14.66
C GLN A 311 -8.58 -5.53 -14.35
N SER A 312 -7.60 -5.24 -15.21
CA SER A 312 -6.17 -5.40 -14.89
C SER A 312 -5.82 -4.39 -13.80
N LEU A 313 -5.00 -4.75 -12.81
CA LEU A 313 -4.64 -3.92 -11.63
C LEU A 313 -5.69 -3.76 -10.52
N SER A 314 -6.85 -4.41 -10.58
CA SER A 314 -7.79 -4.44 -9.44
C SER A 314 -7.73 -5.79 -8.75
N CYS A 315 -7.48 -5.81 -7.44
CA CYS A 315 -7.48 -7.03 -6.65
C CYS A 315 -8.81 -7.22 -5.91
N THR A 316 -9.41 -8.41 -6.07
CA THR A 316 -10.64 -8.82 -5.39
C THR A 316 -10.33 -9.88 -4.34
N LYS A 317 -10.91 -9.74 -3.15
CA LYS A 317 -10.75 -10.70 -2.06
C LYS A 317 -11.39 -12.03 -2.44
N CYS A 318 -10.66 -13.13 -2.29
CA CYS A 318 -11.20 -14.46 -2.52
C CYS A 318 -11.96 -14.94 -1.28
N GLY A 319 -13.08 -15.64 -1.51
CA GLY A 319 -13.83 -16.28 -0.43
C GLY A 319 -12.96 -17.33 0.28
N VAL A 320 -12.96 -17.34 1.61
CA VAL A 320 -12.00 -18.10 2.43
C VAL A 320 -12.40 -19.58 2.63
N GLY A 321 -13.29 -20.13 1.80
CA GLY A 321 -13.91 -21.44 2.07
C GLY A 321 -13.92 -22.39 0.87
N ARG A 322 -13.41 -23.61 1.06
CA ARG A 322 -13.60 -24.71 0.09
C ARG A 322 -15.07 -25.06 -0.13
N ASP A 323 -15.91 -24.72 0.85
CA ASP A 323 -17.36 -24.98 0.85
C ASP A 323 -18.13 -24.06 -0.11
N SER A 324 -17.60 -22.89 -0.49
CA SER A 324 -18.27 -22.01 -1.47
C SER A 324 -18.01 -22.42 -2.92
N LEU A 325 -16.96 -23.23 -3.17
CA LEU A 325 -16.53 -23.62 -4.51
C LEU A 325 -17.63 -24.27 -5.37
N PRO A 326 -18.43 -25.25 -4.86
CA PRO A 326 -19.50 -25.85 -5.67
C PRO A 326 -20.57 -24.84 -6.05
N MET A 327 -20.90 -23.90 -5.15
CA MET A 327 -21.89 -22.86 -5.40
C MET A 327 -21.38 -21.84 -6.43
N GLU A 328 -20.10 -21.46 -6.36
CA GLU A 328 -19.47 -20.56 -7.32
C GLU A 328 -19.41 -21.18 -8.73
N ILE A 329 -19.00 -22.46 -8.83
CA ILE A 329 -18.98 -23.20 -10.10
C ILE A 329 -20.39 -23.38 -10.65
N ALA A 330 -21.36 -23.74 -9.82
CA ALA A 330 -22.76 -23.90 -10.21
C ALA A 330 -23.34 -22.58 -10.71
N TYR A 331 -23.09 -21.48 -10.00
CA TYR A 331 -23.52 -20.14 -10.38
C TYR A 331 -22.90 -19.71 -11.72
N LEU A 332 -21.59 -19.88 -11.89
CA LEU A 332 -20.89 -19.59 -13.14
C LEU A 332 -21.48 -20.41 -14.30
N THR A 333 -21.65 -21.71 -14.12
CA THR A 333 -22.14 -22.61 -15.15
C THR A 333 -23.59 -22.28 -15.51
N ALA A 334 -24.46 -22.08 -14.51
CA ALA A 334 -25.86 -21.74 -14.71
C ALA A 334 -26.02 -20.41 -15.46
N LYS A 335 -25.17 -19.43 -15.17
CA LYS A 335 -25.17 -18.13 -15.83
C LYS A 335 -24.75 -18.21 -17.30
N MET A 336 -23.63 -18.88 -17.58
CA MET A 336 -23.13 -19.06 -18.95
C MET A 336 -24.13 -19.85 -19.78
N LEU A 337 -24.68 -20.93 -19.20
CA LEU A 337 -25.68 -21.76 -19.85
C LEU A 337 -27.00 -21.01 -20.05
N GLY A 338 -27.44 -20.22 -19.07
CA GLY A 338 -28.68 -19.46 -19.12
C GLY A 338 -28.71 -18.46 -20.27
N ILE A 339 -27.70 -17.58 -20.36
CA ILE A 339 -27.63 -16.57 -21.42
C ILE A 339 -27.51 -17.23 -22.80
N PHE A 340 -26.66 -18.25 -22.92
CA PHE A 340 -26.48 -18.95 -24.19
C PHE A 340 -27.73 -19.73 -24.61
N THR A 341 -28.44 -20.34 -23.66
CA THR A 341 -29.71 -21.04 -23.94
C THR A 341 -30.78 -20.07 -24.40
N ILE A 342 -30.92 -18.90 -23.77
CA ILE A 342 -31.87 -17.86 -24.21
C ILE A 342 -31.52 -17.40 -25.63
N ALA A 343 -30.23 -17.18 -25.92
CA ALA A 343 -29.79 -16.80 -27.27
C ALA A 343 -30.10 -17.89 -28.31
N LEU A 344 -29.85 -19.16 -28.00
CA LEU A 344 -30.19 -20.29 -28.88
C LEU A 344 -31.69 -20.43 -29.11
N LEU A 345 -32.51 -20.35 -28.04
CA LEU A 345 -33.96 -20.41 -28.12
C LEU A 345 -34.50 -19.27 -29.01
N GLY A 346 -33.97 -18.06 -28.84
CA GLY A 346 -34.30 -16.92 -29.70
C GLY A 346 -33.97 -17.17 -31.18
N GLY A 347 -32.88 -17.90 -31.47
CA GLY A 347 -32.52 -18.29 -32.84
C GLY A 347 -33.38 -19.40 -33.44
N PHE A 348 -33.79 -20.39 -32.64
CA PHE A 348 -34.76 -21.40 -33.09
C PHE A 348 -36.14 -20.80 -33.33
N ALA A 349 -36.48 -19.78 -32.56
CA ALA A 349 -37.76 -19.14 -32.64
C ALA A 349 -37.96 -18.35 -33.96
N GLN A 350 -36.90 -17.96 -34.66
CA GLN A 350 -36.99 -17.13 -35.88
C GLN A 350 -37.20 -17.91 -37.20
N LYS A 351 -37.67 -19.16 -37.13
CA LYS A 351 -37.78 -20.02 -38.32
C LYS A 351 -38.82 -19.55 -39.35
N ASP A 352 -39.79 -18.74 -38.93
CA ASP A 352 -40.95 -18.33 -39.75
C ASP A 352 -40.95 -16.83 -40.12
N GLU A 353 -39.77 -16.21 -40.26
CA GLU A 353 -39.57 -14.77 -40.53
C GLU A 353 -40.16 -13.80 -39.49
N GLU A 354 -40.91 -14.29 -38.50
CA GLU A 354 -41.37 -13.49 -37.36
C GLU A 354 -40.19 -13.08 -36.47
N THR A 355 -40.12 -11.78 -36.19
CA THR A 355 -39.11 -11.17 -35.35
C THR A 355 -39.28 -11.58 -33.90
N THR A 356 -38.31 -12.30 -33.34
CA THR A 356 -38.32 -12.63 -31.91
C THR A 356 -37.81 -11.45 -31.10
N THR A 357 -38.74 -10.81 -30.40
CA THR A 357 -38.46 -9.62 -29.57
C THR A 357 -37.52 -9.99 -28.42
N SER A 358 -37.64 -11.21 -27.89
CA SER A 358 -36.77 -11.73 -26.82
C SER A 358 -35.28 -11.71 -27.20
N SER A 359 -34.93 -12.19 -28.40
CA SER A 359 -33.54 -12.18 -28.88
C SER A 359 -32.99 -10.76 -28.99
N ILE A 360 -33.79 -9.81 -29.47
CA ILE A 360 -33.39 -8.41 -29.59
C ILE A 360 -33.11 -7.83 -28.20
N LEU A 361 -34.06 -7.96 -27.27
CA LEU A 361 -33.97 -7.42 -25.91
C LEU A 361 -32.79 -8.00 -25.12
N LEU A 362 -32.53 -9.31 -25.18
CA LEU A 362 -31.36 -9.93 -24.54
C LEU A 362 -30.08 -9.23 -24.95
N ASN A 363 -30.03 -8.89 -26.23
CA ASN A 363 -28.86 -8.49 -26.93
C ASN A 363 -28.65 -6.96 -26.71
N GLN A 364 -29.74 -6.19 -26.51
CA GLN A 364 -29.73 -4.79 -26.04
C GLN A 364 -29.30 -4.72 -24.57
N LEU A 365 -29.84 -5.61 -23.73
CA LEU A 365 -29.44 -5.77 -22.34
C LEU A 365 -27.94 -6.06 -22.23
N MET A 366 -27.42 -6.97 -23.04
CA MET A 366 -25.99 -7.23 -23.10
C MET A 366 -25.18 -5.96 -23.46
N ALA A 367 -25.56 -5.26 -24.53
CA ALA A 367 -24.85 -4.06 -24.95
C ALA A 367 -24.88 -2.93 -23.89
N PHE A 368 -26.04 -2.70 -23.27
CA PHE A 368 -26.19 -1.76 -22.17
C PHE A 368 -25.32 -2.16 -20.98
N SER A 369 -25.37 -3.42 -20.57
CA SER A 369 -24.61 -3.91 -19.43
C SER A 369 -23.09 -3.84 -19.63
N ALA A 370 -22.60 -4.02 -20.86
CA ALA A 370 -21.19 -3.81 -21.18
C ALA A 370 -20.74 -2.36 -20.88
N ALA A 371 -21.52 -1.37 -21.32
CA ALA A 371 -21.23 0.04 -21.06
C ALA A 371 -21.49 0.44 -19.60
N GLY A 372 -22.57 -0.07 -19.00
CA GLY A 372 -22.91 0.17 -17.60
C GLY A 372 -21.83 -0.32 -16.64
N LEU A 373 -21.22 -1.49 -16.91
CA LEU A 373 -20.10 -2.01 -16.11
C LEU A 373 -18.88 -1.10 -16.14
N VAL A 374 -18.59 -0.45 -17.27
CA VAL A 374 -17.49 0.53 -17.39
C VAL A 374 -17.74 1.69 -16.42
N ALA A 375 -18.95 2.26 -16.43
CA ALA A 375 -19.30 3.39 -15.58
C ALA A 375 -19.40 3.02 -14.09
N VAL A 376 -20.11 1.94 -13.74
CA VAL A 376 -20.26 1.46 -12.36
C VAL A 376 -18.93 1.01 -11.78
N GLY A 377 -18.11 0.29 -12.57
CA GLY A 377 -16.78 -0.12 -12.15
C GLY A 377 -15.88 1.08 -11.82
N ALA A 378 -15.90 2.11 -12.68
CA ALA A 378 -15.15 3.33 -12.44
C ALA A 378 -15.64 4.12 -11.22
N ALA A 379 -16.96 4.20 -11.01
CA ALA A 379 -17.56 4.87 -9.87
C ALA A 379 -17.27 4.14 -8.54
N ALA A 380 -17.36 2.80 -8.54
CA ALA A 380 -17.05 1.95 -7.39
C ALA A 380 -15.59 2.07 -6.94
N ASP A 381 -14.69 2.48 -7.85
CA ASP A 381 -13.30 2.68 -7.50
C ASP A 381 -13.02 4.00 -6.78
N THR A 382 -13.93 4.98 -6.78
CA THR A 382 -13.74 6.30 -6.14
C THR A 382 -13.60 6.23 -4.61
N THR A 383 -12.93 7.21 -4.00
CA THR A 383 -12.78 7.27 -2.53
C THR A 383 -14.13 7.41 -1.82
N ALA A 384 -15.05 8.22 -2.35
CA ALA A 384 -16.39 8.41 -1.81
C ALA A 384 -17.19 7.10 -1.73
N ALA A 385 -17.14 6.26 -2.77
CA ALA A 385 -17.83 4.97 -2.79
C ALA A 385 -17.29 3.98 -1.75
N ARG A 386 -16.03 4.14 -1.32
CA ARG A 386 -15.39 3.27 -0.32
C ARG A 386 -15.56 3.79 1.11
N ALA A 387 -15.66 5.11 1.26
CA ALA A 387 -15.89 5.74 2.55
C ALA A 387 -17.29 5.43 3.10
N ASP A 388 -18.27 5.20 2.23
CA ASP A 388 -19.64 4.83 2.59
C ASP A 388 -19.93 3.36 2.22
N GLU A 389 -20.01 2.49 3.22
CA GLU A 389 -20.29 1.06 3.05
C GLU A 389 -21.64 0.78 2.36
N THR A 390 -22.67 1.59 2.65
CA THR A 390 -24.01 1.43 2.06
C THR A 390 -23.96 1.68 0.56
N LEU A 391 -23.28 2.77 0.19
CA LEU A 391 -23.13 3.19 -1.20
C LEU A 391 -22.24 2.22 -2.00
N GLY A 392 -21.14 1.79 -1.38
CA GLY A 392 -20.27 0.74 -1.92
C GLY A 392 -21.04 -0.56 -2.18
N SER A 393 -21.89 -0.98 -1.24
CA SER A 393 -22.75 -2.15 -1.39
C SER A 393 -23.76 -1.99 -2.54
N MET A 394 -24.43 -0.83 -2.65
CA MET A 394 -25.36 -0.55 -3.75
C MET A 394 -24.67 -0.61 -5.12
N LEU A 395 -23.48 -0.05 -5.26
CA LEU A 395 -22.70 -0.11 -6.50
C LEU A 395 -22.25 -1.54 -6.82
N GLN A 396 -21.86 -2.32 -5.81
CA GLN A 396 -21.54 -3.73 -6.00
C GLN A 396 -22.76 -4.54 -6.45
N THR A 397 -23.94 -4.30 -5.89
CA THR A 397 -25.19 -4.94 -6.35
C THR A 397 -25.51 -4.55 -7.79
N ALA A 398 -25.42 -3.27 -8.14
CA ALA A 398 -25.63 -2.81 -9.51
C ALA A 398 -24.62 -3.46 -10.49
N ARG A 399 -23.34 -3.52 -10.09
CA ARG A 399 -22.27 -4.20 -10.86
C ARG A 399 -22.58 -5.68 -11.05
N GLN A 400 -23.04 -6.39 -10.02
CA GLN A 400 -23.41 -7.80 -10.12
C GLN A 400 -24.54 -8.02 -11.12
N VAL A 401 -25.62 -7.23 -11.06
CA VAL A 401 -26.76 -7.37 -11.98
C VAL A 401 -26.31 -7.15 -13.43
N LEU A 402 -25.52 -6.09 -13.69
CA LEU A 402 -24.98 -5.83 -15.03
C LEU A 402 -24.01 -6.94 -15.48
N ALA A 403 -23.18 -7.46 -14.58
CA ALA A 403 -22.26 -8.56 -14.87
C ALA A 403 -23.00 -9.86 -15.18
N VAL A 404 -24.12 -10.14 -14.49
CA VAL A 404 -25.03 -11.26 -14.81
C VAL A 404 -25.48 -11.18 -16.25
N SER A 405 -26.00 -10.04 -16.68
CA SER A 405 -26.46 -9.82 -18.06
C SER A 405 -25.39 -10.01 -19.13
N GLN A 406 -24.11 -10.03 -18.76
CA GLN A 406 -22.99 -10.17 -19.69
C GLN A 406 -22.26 -11.51 -19.60
N ALA A 407 -22.80 -12.47 -18.86
CA ALA A 407 -22.15 -13.75 -18.62
C ALA A 407 -20.74 -13.61 -17.97
N ASP A 408 -20.49 -12.52 -17.24
CA ASP A 408 -19.19 -12.19 -16.64
C ASP A 408 -19.21 -12.34 -15.12
N LEU A 409 -18.24 -12.99 -14.49
CA LEU A 409 -18.28 -13.42 -13.09
C LEU A 409 -18.56 -12.30 -12.05
N GLY A 410 -18.31 -11.04 -12.38
CA GLY A 410 -18.76 -9.87 -11.62
C GLY A 410 -17.98 -9.64 -10.32
N LEU A 411 -18.18 -10.51 -9.33
CA LEU A 411 -17.52 -10.45 -8.01
C LEU A 411 -16.44 -11.51 -7.81
N THR A 412 -16.61 -12.68 -8.41
CA THR A 412 -15.64 -13.77 -8.28
C THR A 412 -14.65 -13.68 -9.43
N SER A 413 -13.38 -13.96 -9.13
CA SER A 413 -12.36 -14.10 -10.16
C SER A 413 -12.17 -15.60 -10.46
N PHE A 414 -11.93 -15.97 -11.72
CA PHE A 414 -11.49 -17.32 -12.07
C PHE A 414 -10.24 -17.75 -11.30
N GLU A 415 -9.36 -16.82 -10.98
CA GLU A 415 -8.19 -17.08 -10.12
C GLU A 415 -8.60 -17.41 -8.68
N CYS A 416 -9.64 -16.78 -8.14
CA CYS A 416 -10.19 -17.16 -6.84
C CYS A 416 -10.77 -18.59 -6.86
N ILE A 417 -11.50 -18.95 -7.92
CA ILE A 417 -12.04 -20.31 -8.08
C ILE A 417 -10.89 -21.35 -8.11
N LEU A 418 -9.79 -21.04 -8.82
CA LEU A 418 -8.60 -21.90 -8.86
C LEU A 418 -7.88 -21.98 -7.51
N SER A 419 -7.76 -20.85 -6.82
CA SER A 419 -7.14 -20.76 -5.49
C SER A 419 -7.95 -21.57 -4.46
N SER A 420 -9.28 -21.41 -4.44
CA SER A 420 -10.20 -22.21 -3.61
C SER A 420 -10.16 -23.71 -3.94
N ALA A 421 -9.81 -24.07 -5.18
CA ALA A 421 -9.57 -25.45 -5.60
C ALA A 421 -8.17 -25.99 -5.21
N GLY A 422 -7.33 -25.19 -4.56
CA GLY A 422 -5.96 -25.56 -4.16
C GLY A 422 -4.97 -25.64 -5.32
N ARG A 423 -5.25 -24.99 -6.45
CA ARG A 423 -4.33 -24.89 -7.58
C ARG A 423 -3.62 -23.55 -7.56
N ALA A 424 -2.41 -23.51 -8.11
CA ALA A 424 -1.70 -22.24 -8.31
C ALA A 424 -2.56 -21.31 -9.16
N SER A 425 -2.88 -20.14 -8.62
CA SER A 425 -3.59 -19.06 -9.32
C SER A 425 -2.64 -18.44 -10.35
N SER A 426 -2.53 -19.08 -11.51
CA SER A 426 -1.93 -18.44 -12.67
C SER A 426 -3.04 -17.90 -13.57
N MET A 427 -2.89 -16.65 -13.95
CA MET A 427 -3.79 -15.97 -14.86
C MET A 427 -4.00 -16.73 -16.17
N GLY A 428 -2.94 -17.36 -16.69
CA GLY A 428 -3.03 -18.20 -17.90
C GLY A 428 -4.01 -19.37 -17.73
N VAL A 429 -3.99 -20.06 -16.58
CA VAL A 429 -4.92 -21.17 -16.30
C VAL A 429 -6.34 -20.63 -16.07
N ALA A 430 -6.50 -19.51 -15.38
CA ALA A 430 -7.78 -18.84 -15.19
C ALA A 430 -8.43 -18.49 -16.55
N GLN A 431 -7.64 -17.98 -17.48
CA GLN A 431 -8.12 -17.68 -18.83
C GLN A 431 -8.46 -18.92 -19.65
N VAL A 432 -7.62 -19.96 -19.60
CA VAL A 432 -7.95 -21.24 -20.24
C VAL A 432 -9.29 -21.78 -19.72
N LEU A 433 -9.54 -21.67 -18.41
CA LEU A 433 -10.82 -22.09 -17.83
C LEU A 433 -11.99 -21.20 -18.30
N SER A 434 -11.78 -19.87 -18.32
CA SER A 434 -12.78 -18.89 -18.76
C SER A 434 -13.20 -19.07 -20.22
N THR A 435 -12.33 -19.65 -21.04
CA THR A 435 -12.56 -19.87 -22.47
C THR A 435 -13.00 -21.30 -22.77
N ALA A 436 -12.49 -22.29 -22.04
CA ALA A 436 -12.85 -23.69 -22.20
C ALA A 436 -14.33 -23.94 -21.89
N LEU A 437 -14.88 -23.37 -20.81
CA LEU A 437 -16.28 -23.59 -20.44
C LEU A 437 -17.27 -23.10 -21.52
N PRO A 438 -17.24 -21.83 -21.98
CA PRO A 438 -18.10 -21.40 -23.08
C PRO A 438 -17.84 -22.17 -24.37
N THR A 439 -16.60 -22.56 -24.65
CA THR A 439 -16.29 -23.38 -25.83
C THR A 439 -16.96 -24.75 -25.75
N LEU A 440 -16.93 -25.42 -24.60
CA LEU A 440 -17.62 -26.70 -24.38
C LEU A 440 -19.13 -26.56 -24.53
N VAL A 441 -19.71 -25.50 -23.97
CA VAL A 441 -21.14 -25.18 -24.13
C VAL A 441 -21.48 -24.96 -25.61
N MET A 442 -20.68 -24.18 -26.34
CA MET A 442 -20.85 -23.99 -27.80
C MET A 442 -20.70 -25.28 -28.58
N LEU A 443 -19.70 -26.11 -28.29
CA LEU A 443 -19.46 -27.39 -28.97
C LEU A 443 -20.62 -28.36 -28.74
N SER A 444 -21.13 -28.45 -27.52
CA SER A 444 -22.27 -29.32 -27.19
C SER A 444 -23.53 -28.96 -27.97
N ALA A 445 -23.86 -27.68 -28.08
CA ALA A 445 -24.96 -27.22 -28.93
C ALA A 445 -24.63 -27.35 -30.43
N GLY A 446 -23.36 -27.16 -30.78
CA GLY A 446 -22.82 -27.22 -32.13
C GLY A 446 -22.89 -28.61 -32.75
N MET A 447 -22.91 -29.68 -31.95
CA MET A 447 -23.14 -31.04 -32.46
C MET A 447 -24.46 -31.18 -33.23
N ARG A 448 -25.47 -30.37 -32.88
CA ARG A 448 -26.78 -30.38 -33.55
C ARG A 448 -26.98 -29.17 -34.48
N TYR A 449 -26.46 -28.00 -34.09
CA TYR A 449 -26.66 -26.74 -34.81
C TYR A 449 -25.37 -25.91 -34.86
N PRO A 450 -24.36 -26.32 -35.64
CA PRO A 450 -23.01 -25.75 -35.56
C PRO A 450 -22.97 -24.25 -35.83
N TYR A 451 -23.62 -23.78 -36.91
CA TYR A 451 -23.60 -22.38 -37.29
C TYR A 451 -24.40 -21.48 -36.33
N LEU A 452 -25.55 -21.94 -35.84
CA LEU A 452 -26.34 -21.17 -34.88
C LEU A 452 -25.62 -21.08 -33.53
N ALA A 453 -25.05 -22.19 -33.05
CA ALA A 453 -24.23 -22.20 -31.84
C ALA A 453 -23.00 -21.30 -31.98
N LEU A 454 -22.37 -21.24 -33.16
CA LEU A 454 -21.26 -20.34 -33.44
C LEU A 454 -21.68 -18.87 -33.38
N VAL A 455 -22.77 -18.49 -34.05
CA VAL A 455 -23.30 -17.12 -34.03
C VAL A 455 -23.68 -16.71 -32.60
N ALA A 456 -24.58 -17.46 -31.96
CA ALA A 456 -25.07 -17.17 -30.62
C ALA A 456 -23.92 -17.16 -29.60
N GLY A 457 -22.99 -18.12 -29.71
CA GLY A 457 -21.86 -18.25 -28.81
C GLY A 457 -20.84 -17.15 -28.98
N SER A 458 -20.51 -16.77 -30.22
CA SER A 458 -19.64 -15.62 -30.47
C SER A 458 -20.26 -14.34 -29.89
N ASN A 459 -21.56 -14.14 -30.07
CA ASN A 459 -22.30 -12.98 -29.60
C ASN A 459 -22.35 -12.85 -28.06
N CYS A 460 -22.35 -13.98 -27.35
CA CYS A 460 -22.37 -14.04 -25.87
C CYS A 460 -20.97 -14.02 -25.26
N PHE A 461 -20.01 -14.75 -25.83
CA PHE A 461 -18.74 -15.07 -25.17
C PHE A 461 -17.51 -14.39 -25.78
N LEU A 462 -17.53 -14.01 -27.07
CA LEU A 462 -16.37 -13.40 -27.71
C LEU A 462 -15.97 -12.04 -27.10
N PRO A 463 -16.89 -11.16 -26.65
CA PRO A 463 -16.51 -9.96 -25.91
C PRO A 463 -15.71 -10.25 -24.64
N GLY A 464 -16.11 -11.28 -23.89
CA GLY A 464 -15.38 -11.75 -22.70
C GLY A 464 -14.01 -12.32 -23.06
N PHE A 465 -13.93 -13.15 -24.11
CA PHE A 465 -12.67 -13.67 -24.63
C PHE A 465 -11.69 -12.55 -25.01
N ALA A 466 -12.15 -11.55 -25.77
CA ALA A 466 -11.32 -10.43 -26.20
C ALA A 466 -10.80 -9.62 -25.01
N ALA A 467 -11.64 -9.40 -23.99
CA ALA A 467 -11.22 -8.75 -22.75
C ALA A 467 -10.19 -9.58 -21.98
N SER A 468 -10.40 -10.89 -21.81
CA SER A 468 -9.44 -11.78 -21.15
C SER A 468 -8.07 -11.75 -21.84
N VAL A 469 -8.03 -11.87 -23.17
CA VAL A 469 -6.79 -11.77 -23.96
C VAL A 469 -6.17 -10.37 -23.88
N GLY A 470 -7.02 -9.33 -23.85
CA GLY A 470 -6.61 -7.93 -23.72
C GLY A 470 -5.71 -7.66 -22.52
N LYS A 471 -5.86 -8.42 -21.43
CA LYS A 471 -5.09 -8.20 -20.20
C LYS A 471 -3.59 -8.39 -20.40
N PHE A 472 -3.19 -9.28 -21.31
CA PHE A 472 -1.79 -9.50 -21.65
C PHE A 472 -1.15 -8.38 -22.47
N VAL A 473 -1.95 -7.47 -23.01
CA VAL A 473 -1.50 -6.32 -23.82
C VAL A 473 -1.45 -5.05 -22.95
N VAL A 474 -1.83 -5.14 -21.68
CA VAL A 474 -1.88 -3.98 -20.78
C VAL A 474 -0.46 -3.55 -20.50
N VAL A 475 -0.15 -2.34 -20.97
CA VAL A 475 1.14 -1.71 -20.78
C VAL A 475 0.98 -0.61 -19.75
N VAL A 476 1.69 -0.80 -18.65
CA VAL A 476 1.76 0.16 -17.58
C VAL A 476 3.16 0.77 -17.63
N PRO A 477 3.32 2.11 -17.57
CA PRO A 477 4.64 2.68 -17.37
C PRO A 477 5.22 2.04 -16.12
N ASP A 478 6.38 1.38 -16.28
CA ASP A 478 7.12 0.87 -15.15
C ASP A 478 7.40 2.04 -14.23
N VAL A 479 7.45 1.70 -12.96
CA VAL A 479 7.41 2.66 -11.90
C VAL A 479 8.62 3.58 -12.01
N GLU A 480 8.37 4.86 -12.35
CA GLU A 480 9.42 5.86 -12.49
C GLU A 480 10.25 5.94 -11.21
N VAL A 481 11.54 5.65 -11.35
CA VAL A 481 12.53 5.89 -10.31
C VAL A 481 12.94 7.35 -10.41
N GLU A 482 12.41 8.17 -9.52
CA GLU A 482 12.54 9.63 -9.54
C GLU A 482 14.01 10.11 -9.56
N GLU A 483 14.93 9.36 -8.94
CA GLU A 483 16.33 9.79 -8.76
C GLU A 483 17.28 9.50 -9.92
N THR A 484 17.05 8.46 -10.72
CA THR A 484 18.06 8.03 -11.71
C THR A 484 17.87 8.64 -13.09
N GLY A 485 16.71 9.27 -13.35
CA GLY A 485 16.33 9.71 -14.70
C GLY A 485 16.34 8.57 -15.72
N GLU A 486 16.35 7.32 -15.23
CA GLU A 486 16.37 6.13 -16.07
C GLU A 486 15.02 6.01 -16.74
N LYS A 487 15.03 5.81 -18.06
CA LYS A 487 13.79 5.75 -18.85
C LYS A 487 12.89 4.66 -18.26
N SER A 488 11.66 5.03 -17.95
CA SER A 488 10.62 4.12 -17.49
C SER A 488 10.57 2.93 -18.44
N GLN A 489 10.87 1.74 -17.91
CA GLN A 489 10.59 0.52 -18.65
C GLN A 489 9.06 0.39 -18.78
N LEU A 490 8.57 -0.52 -19.60
CA LEU A 490 7.14 -0.76 -19.71
C LEU A 490 6.84 -2.09 -19.02
N ALA A 491 6.05 -2.07 -17.96
CA ALA A 491 5.66 -3.25 -17.23
C ALA A 491 4.38 -3.85 -17.85
N MET A 492 4.39 -5.15 -18.09
CA MET A 492 3.22 -5.94 -18.50
C MET A 492 2.98 -7.00 -17.41
N PRO A 493 2.27 -6.64 -16.33
CA PRO A 493 2.22 -7.45 -15.10
C PRO A 493 1.62 -8.85 -15.32
N ASP A 494 0.79 -8.97 -16.35
CA ASP A 494 0.01 -10.15 -16.68
C ASP A 494 0.69 -11.05 -17.73
N LEU A 495 1.79 -10.59 -18.34
CA LEU A 495 2.44 -11.32 -19.44
C LEU A 495 3.08 -12.63 -18.93
N PRO A 496 2.79 -13.79 -19.55
CA PRO A 496 3.40 -15.06 -19.13
C PRO A 496 4.92 -15.02 -19.21
N GLN A 497 5.58 -15.65 -18.22
CA GLN A 497 7.04 -15.78 -18.20
C GLN A 497 7.54 -16.40 -19.52
N GLY A 498 8.55 -15.78 -20.13
CA GLY A 498 9.15 -16.22 -21.39
C GLY A 498 8.73 -15.41 -22.62
N PHE A 499 7.69 -14.59 -22.54
CA PHE A 499 7.38 -13.63 -23.59
C PHE A 499 8.14 -12.31 -23.38
N SER A 500 8.74 -11.80 -24.45
CA SER A 500 9.16 -10.39 -24.46
C SER A 500 7.91 -9.50 -24.58
N ALA A 501 7.97 -8.29 -24.03
CA ALA A 501 6.90 -7.30 -24.13
C ALA A 501 6.41 -7.12 -25.60
N THR A 502 7.35 -6.99 -26.53
CA THR A 502 7.05 -6.82 -27.96
C THR A 502 6.37 -8.07 -28.55
N THR A 503 6.87 -9.27 -28.25
CA THR A 503 6.28 -10.52 -28.76
C THR A 503 4.89 -10.76 -28.18
N GLY A 504 4.69 -10.46 -26.89
CA GLY A 504 3.40 -10.55 -26.22
C GLY A 504 2.36 -9.64 -26.85
N VAL A 505 2.68 -8.36 -27.02
CA VAL A 505 1.79 -7.37 -27.66
C VAL A 505 1.45 -7.77 -29.09
N MET A 506 2.42 -8.20 -29.89
CA MET A 506 2.15 -8.65 -31.27
C MET A 506 1.25 -9.88 -31.30
N PHE A 507 1.51 -10.88 -30.45
CA PHE A 507 0.74 -12.12 -30.43
C PHE A 507 -0.69 -11.90 -29.93
N PHE A 508 -0.85 -11.35 -28.73
CA PHE A 508 -2.16 -11.15 -28.12
C PHE A 508 -2.94 -10.02 -28.80
N GLY A 509 -2.27 -8.94 -29.23
CA GLY A 509 -2.87 -7.91 -30.07
C GLY A 509 -3.34 -8.46 -31.42
N GLY A 510 -2.56 -9.35 -32.03
CA GLY A 510 -2.94 -10.09 -33.24
C GLY A 510 -4.20 -10.94 -33.04
N LEU A 511 -4.32 -11.65 -31.92
CA LEU A 511 -5.53 -12.43 -31.58
C LEU A 511 -6.77 -11.55 -31.39
N ILE A 512 -6.62 -10.38 -30.76
CA ILE A 512 -7.71 -9.41 -30.61
C ILE A 512 -8.13 -8.90 -31.99
N LEU A 513 -7.18 -8.44 -32.82
CA LEU A 513 -7.45 -7.97 -34.18
C LEU A 513 -8.11 -9.04 -35.03
N LEU A 514 -7.66 -10.29 -34.94
CA LEU A 514 -8.26 -11.42 -35.62
C LEU A 514 -9.71 -11.67 -35.16
N SER A 515 -9.98 -11.52 -33.85
CA SER A 515 -11.34 -11.63 -33.31
C SER A 515 -12.26 -10.55 -33.85
N PHE A 516 -11.80 -9.29 -33.91
CA PHE A 516 -12.53 -8.19 -34.53
C PHE A 516 -12.72 -8.39 -36.05
N ALA A 517 -11.72 -8.88 -36.76
CA ALA A 517 -11.81 -9.16 -38.19
C ALA A 517 -12.78 -10.31 -38.48
N ALA A 518 -12.75 -11.38 -37.68
CA ALA A 518 -13.65 -12.52 -37.79
C ALA A 518 -15.11 -12.08 -37.60
N VAL A 519 -15.38 -11.21 -36.63
CA VAL A 519 -16.72 -10.63 -36.44
C VAL A 519 -17.08 -9.66 -37.55
N GLY A 520 -16.24 -8.65 -37.76
CA GLY A 520 -16.49 -7.54 -38.67
C GLY A 520 -16.63 -8.00 -40.11
N LEU A 521 -15.70 -8.81 -40.61
CA LEU A 521 -15.72 -9.29 -41.99
C LEU A 521 -16.54 -10.56 -42.13
N GLY A 522 -16.39 -11.53 -41.21
CA GLY A 522 -17.08 -12.81 -41.29
C GLY A 522 -18.59 -12.66 -41.17
N TRP A 523 -19.08 -12.00 -40.12
CA TRP A 523 -20.53 -11.82 -39.95
C TRP A 523 -21.14 -10.81 -40.92
N SER A 524 -20.39 -9.78 -41.35
CA SER A 524 -20.87 -8.90 -42.44
C SER A 524 -21.00 -9.67 -43.75
N TYR A 525 -20.04 -10.54 -44.07
CA TYR A 525 -20.11 -11.39 -45.24
C TYR A 525 -21.34 -12.31 -45.17
N VAL A 526 -21.54 -13.01 -44.05
CA VAL A 526 -22.70 -13.90 -43.85
C VAL A 526 -24.04 -13.15 -43.93
N THR A 527 -24.14 -11.95 -43.36
CA THR A 527 -25.39 -11.16 -43.37
C THR A 527 -25.71 -10.53 -44.72
N VAL A 528 -24.70 -10.18 -45.52
CA VAL A 528 -24.87 -9.51 -46.82
C VAL A 528 -24.98 -10.51 -47.98
N MET A 529 -24.18 -11.57 -47.96
CA MET A 529 -24.05 -12.48 -49.11
C MET A 529 -25.07 -13.62 -49.10
N THR A 530 -25.57 -14.04 -47.94
CA THR A 530 -26.55 -15.11 -47.88
C THR A 530 -27.94 -14.58 -48.25
N LYS A 531 -28.35 -14.86 -49.50
CA LYS A 531 -29.67 -14.53 -50.06
C LYS A 531 -30.58 -15.76 -50.23
N GLU A 532 -30.28 -16.85 -49.52
CA GLU A 532 -31.06 -18.09 -49.58
C GLU A 532 -32.48 -17.90 -49.02
N SER A 533 -33.46 -18.55 -49.66
CA SER A 533 -34.86 -18.60 -49.23
C SER A 533 -35.28 -20.07 -49.10
N PRO A 534 -35.61 -20.57 -47.90
CA PRO A 534 -35.74 -19.85 -46.63
C PRO A 534 -34.38 -19.44 -46.03
N THR A 535 -34.37 -18.32 -45.30
CA THR A 535 -33.15 -17.81 -44.65
C THR A 535 -32.68 -18.83 -43.59
N PRO A 536 -31.41 -19.28 -43.61
CA PRO A 536 -30.90 -20.20 -42.59
C PRO A 536 -31.03 -19.60 -41.18
N ALA A 537 -31.38 -20.40 -40.17
CA ALA A 537 -31.67 -19.93 -38.82
C ALA A 537 -30.55 -19.05 -38.19
N HIS A 538 -29.29 -19.34 -38.50
CA HIS A 538 -28.14 -18.57 -38.02
C HIS A 538 -28.01 -17.19 -38.70
N VAL A 539 -28.45 -17.05 -39.95
CA VAL A 539 -28.54 -15.76 -40.67
C VAL A 539 -29.79 -15.01 -40.24
N ALA A 540 -30.90 -15.72 -40.03
CA ALA A 540 -32.12 -15.14 -39.48
C ALA A 540 -31.83 -14.49 -38.12
N TYR A 541 -31.10 -15.18 -37.23
CA TYR A 541 -30.66 -14.64 -35.93
C TYR A 541 -29.98 -13.27 -36.04
N LEU A 542 -29.14 -13.08 -37.08
CA LEU A 542 -28.41 -11.83 -37.28
C LEU A 542 -29.24 -10.73 -37.96
N ARG A 543 -30.20 -11.09 -38.82
CA ARG A 543 -30.86 -10.14 -39.74
C ARG A 543 -32.31 -9.83 -39.42
N SER A 544 -33.05 -10.77 -38.81
CA SER A 544 -34.51 -10.72 -38.69
C SER A 544 -35.01 -9.43 -38.03
N ALA A 545 -34.31 -8.96 -37.00
CA ALA A 545 -34.63 -7.76 -36.23
C ALA A 545 -34.53 -6.44 -37.02
N PHE A 546 -33.77 -6.43 -38.11
CA PHE A 546 -33.35 -5.21 -38.79
C PHE A 546 -34.04 -5.04 -40.15
N THR A 547 -34.10 -3.79 -40.61
CA THR A 547 -34.52 -3.52 -41.99
C THR A 547 -33.51 -4.12 -42.98
N PRO A 548 -33.92 -4.50 -44.20
CA PRO A 548 -33.03 -5.13 -45.17
C PRO A 548 -31.76 -4.32 -45.48
N ASP A 549 -31.85 -3.00 -45.43
CA ASP A 549 -30.75 -2.06 -45.72
C ASP A 549 -29.75 -1.92 -44.55
N HIS A 550 -30.12 -2.41 -43.36
CA HIS A 550 -29.36 -2.23 -42.13
C HIS A 550 -29.05 -3.57 -41.44
N SER A 551 -28.96 -4.67 -42.20
CA SER A 551 -28.64 -6.01 -41.68
C SER A 551 -27.28 -6.09 -40.98
N ALA A 552 -26.34 -5.19 -41.31
CA ALA A 552 -25.03 -5.12 -40.67
C ALA A 552 -25.06 -4.46 -39.27
N ALA A 553 -26.20 -3.94 -38.80
CA ALA A 553 -26.31 -3.31 -37.49
C ALA A 553 -26.02 -4.29 -36.33
N GLU A 554 -26.29 -5.59 -36.50
CA GLU A 554 -25.92 -6.59 -35.49
C GLU A 554 -24.40 -6.72 -35.34
N VAL A 555 -23.66 -6.59 -36.44
CA VAL A 555 -22.19 -6.63 -36.43
C VAL A 555 -21.63 -5.42 -35.70
N GLU A 556 -22.18 -4.22 -35.94
CA GLU A 556 -21.83 -3.02 -35.18
C GLU A 556 -22.02 -3.25 -33.68
N ARG A 557 -23.17 -3.80 -33.28
CA ARG A 557 -23.50 -4.04 -31.88
C ARG A 557 -22.58 -5.05 -31.22
N MET A 558 -22.16 -6.08 -31.96
CA MET A 558 -21.18 -7.05 -31.49
C MET A 558 -19.80 -6.41 -31.30
N VAL A 559 -19.33 -5.63 -32.28
CA VAL A 559 -18.08 -4.86 -32.21
C VAL A 559 -18.11 -3.90 -31.02
N ARG A 560 -19.23 -3.19 -30.82
CA ARG A 560 -19.43 -2.27 -29.70
C ARG A 560 -19.33 -2.97 -28.34
N LYS A 561 -19.95 -4.15 -28.18
CA LYS A 561 -19.79 -4.97 -26.96
C LYS A 561 -18.34 -5.37 -26.73
N MET A 562 -17.64 -5.83 -27.76
CA MET A 562 -16.22 -6.17 -27.66
C MET A 562 -15.38 -4.97 -27.25
N LEU A 563 -15.62 -3.78 -27.81
CA LEU A 563 -14.93 -2.55 -27.44
C LEU A 563 -15.18 -2.17 -25.98
N PHE A 564 -16.43 -2.16 -25.51
CA PHE A 564 -16.71 -1.85 -24.09
C PHE A 564 -16.16 -2.88 -23.12
N ARG A 565 -16.03 -4.15 -23.52
CA ARG A 565 -15.38 -5.17 -22.71
C ARG A 565 -13.86 -5.05 -22.68
N LEU A 566 -13.27 -4.69 -23.82
CA LEU A 566 -11.82 -4.51 -23.95
C LEU A 566 -11.33 -3.22 -23.30
N LEU A 567 -12.17 -2.18 -23.27
CA LEU A 567 -11.79 -0.85 -22.82
C LEU A 567 -11.31 -0.79 -21.34
N PRO A 568 -12.01 -1.37 -20.34
CA PRO A 568 -11.53 -1.43 -18.95
C PRO A 568 -10.26 -2.24 -18.75
N VAL A 569 -9.98 -3.15 -19.66
CA VAL A 569 -8.78 -3.96 -19.61
C VAL A 569 -7.59 -3.17 -20.16
N LEU A 570 -7.72 -2.57 -21.35
CA LEU A 570 -6.64 -1.80 -21.96
C LEU A 570 -6.36 -0.48 -21.25
N LEU A 571 -7.40 0.15 -20.71
CA LEU A 571 -7.34 1.40 -19.96
C LEU A 571 -7.91 1.17 -18.56
N PRO A 572 -7.19 0.48 -17.68
CA PRO A 572 -7.66 0.22 -16.33
C PRO A 572 -7.91 1.54 -15.60
N VAL A 573 -9.07 1.65 -14.96
CA VAL A 573 -9.49 2.89 -14.30
C VAL A 573 -8.53 3.34 -13.21
N GLY A 574 -7.78 2.42 -12.60
CA GLY A 574 -6.74 2.73 -11.62
C GLY A 574 -5.59 3.56 -12.21
N ALA A 575 -5.24 3.35 -13.48
CA ALA A 575 -4.11 4.02 -14.14
C ALA A 575 -4.55 5.13 -15.11
N TYR A 576 -5.62 4.90 -15.87
CA TYR A 576 -6.07 5.80 -16.94
C TYR A 576 -7.58 6.15 -16.87
N PRO A 577 -8.09 6.64 -15.73
CA PRO A 577 -9.52 6.87 -15.53
C PRO A 577 -10.10 7.86 -16.56
N ALA A 578 -9.40 8.97 -16.80
CA ALA A 578 -9.85 10.00 -17.72
C ALA A 578 -9.93 9.50 -19.17
N SER A 579 -8.90 8.76 -19.62
CA SER A 579 -8.83 8.20 -20.98
C SER A 579 -9.92 7.15 -21.19
N GLN A 580 -10.14 6.26 -20.21
CA GLN A 580 -11.18 5.24 -20.28
C GLN A 580 -12.56 5.88 -20.43
N MET A 581 -12.90 6.86 -19.57
CA MET A 581 -14.20 7.53 -19.63
C MET A 581 -14.38 8.35 -20.91
N ALA A 582 -13.31 9.00 -21.41
CA ALA A 582 -13.34 9.74 -22.66
C ALA A 582 -13.62 8.81 -23.86
N CYS A 583 -12.89 7.70 -23.97
CA CYS A 583 -13.11 6.69 -25.00
C CYS A 583 -14.52 6.10 -24.94
N ALA A 584 -15.02 5.76 -23.75
CA ALA A 584 -16.38 5.27 -23.57
C ALA A 584 -17.42 6.30 -24.01
N SER A 585 -17.24 7.57 -23.66
CA SER A 585 -18.13 8.66 -24.03
C SER A 585 -18.17 8.87 -25.55
N ILE A 586 -17.00 8.88 -26.20
CA ILE A 586 -16.89 9.03 -27.66
C ILE A 586 -17.58 7.86 -28.36
N LEU A 587 -17.34 6.63 -27.91
CA LEU A 587 -17.97 5.43 -28.49
C LEU A 587 -19.49 5.51 -28.35
N LEU A 588 -20.02 5.83 -27.16
CA LEU A 588 -21.46 5.97 -26.94
C LEU A 588 -22.08 7.11 -27.76
N LEU A 589 -21.41 8.25 -27.89
CA LEU A 589 -21.88 9.38 -28.70
C LEU A 589 -21.94 9.02 -30.19
N LEU A 590 -20.91 8.38 -30.73
CA LEU A 590 -20.89 7.93 -32.13
C LEU A 590 -22.04 6.95 -32.39
N VAL A 591 -22.22 5.98 -31.51
CA VAL A 591 -23.30 4.99 -31.60
C VAL A 591 -24.66 5.66 -31.49
N LEU A 592 -24.83 6.62 -30.57
CA LEU A 592 -26.07 7.37 -30.41
C LEU A 592 -26.45 8.12 -31.69
N VAL A 593 -25.49 8.82 -32.30
CA VAL A 593 -25.69 9.54 -33.57
C VAL A 593 -26.09 8.56 -34.67
N ILE A 594 -25.39 7.42 -34.79
CA ILE A 594 -25.72 6.37 -35.78
C ILE A 594 -27.16 5.89 -35.57
N PHE A 595 -27.58 5.55 -34.35
CA PHE A 595 -28.92 5.04 -34.09
C PHE A 595 -30.03 6.08 -34.23
N MET A 596 -29.77 7.35 -33.92
CA MET A 596 -30.73 8.43 -34.15
C MET A 596 -30.99 8.66 -35.63
N HIS A 597 -29.98 8.50 -36.49
CA HIS A 597 -30.10 8.71 -37.93
C HIS A 597 -30.60 7.47 -38.69
N ILE A 598 -30.04 6.30 -38.39
CA ILE A 598 -30.31 5.07 -39.17
C ILE A 598 -31.59 4.37 -38.71
N LYS A 599 -31.85 4.33 -37.39
CA LYS A 599 -32.98 3.58 -36.79
C LYS A 599 -33.14 2.17 -37.38
N PRO A 600 -32.14 1.28 -37.19
CA PRO A 600 -32.01 0.05 -37.96
C PRO A 600 -33.06 -1.03 -37.66
N TYR A 601 -33.75 -1.00 -36.52
CA TYR A 601 -34.77 -2.00 -36.19
C TYR A 601 -36.04 -1.83 -37.02
N ARG A 602 -36.69 -2.94 -37.39
CA ARG A 602 -37.99 -2.93 -38.10
C ARG A 602 -39.07 -2.25 -37.26
N GLU A 603 -39.12 -2.56 -35.98
CA GLU A 603 -40.09 -1.99 -35.06
C GLU A 603 -39.58 -0.67 -34.47
N MET A 604 -40.37 0.38 -34.60
CA MET A 604 -39.95 1.73 -34.21
C MET A 604 -39.69 1.85 -32.71
N TRP A 605 -40.43 1.15 -31.86
CA TRP A 605 -40.25 1.23 -30.40
C TRP A 605 -38.91 0.60 -29.96
N LEU A 606 -38.43 -0.45 -30.61
CA LEU A 606 -37.12 -1.05 -30.33
C LEU A 606 -35.97 -0.08 -30.59
N ASN A 607 -36.08 0.75 -31.64
CA ASN A 607 -35.14 1.84 -31.89
C ASN A 607 -35.15 2.87 -30.75
N HIS A 608 -36.34 3.25 -30.24
CA HIS A 608 -36.45 4.19 -29.11
C HIS A 608 -35.87 3.61 -27.83
N VAL A 609 -36.10 2.31 -27.56
CA VAL A 609 -35.49 1.60 -26.43
C VAL A 609 -33.96 1.64 -26.55
N GLU A 610 -33.39 1.31 -27.71
CA GLU A 610 -31.94 1.34 -27.91
C GLU A 610 -31.35 2.74 -27.68
N ILE A 611 -31.97 3.78 -28.27
CA ILE A 611 -31.56 5.18 -28.10
C ILE A 611 -31.61 5.58 -26.62
N ALA A 612 -32.66 5.20 -25.90
CA ALA A 612 -32.80 5.47 -24.47
C ALA A 612 -31.72 4.75 -23.64
N LEU A 613 -31.39 3.51 -23.98
CA LEU A 613 -30.33 2.74 -23.31
C LEU A 613 -28.95 3.35 -23.54
N ILE A 614 -28.62 3.73 -24.77
CA ILE A 614 -27.34 4.40 -25.10
C ILE A 614 -27.25 5.75 -24.37
N THR A 615 -28.33 6.53 -24.37
CA THR A 615 -28.39 7.82 -23.66
C THR A 615 -28.20 7.65 -22.16
N THR A 616 -28.82 6.62 -21.58
CA THR A 616 -28.68 6.31 -20.14
C THR A 616 -27.25 5.87 -19.81
N ALA A 617 -26.65 5.00 -20.63
CA ALA A 617 -25.25 4.60 -20.47
C ALA A 617 -24.30 5.80 -20.58
N LEU A 618 -24.56 6.73 -21.49
CA LEU A 618 -23.77 7.95 -21.65
C LEU A 618 -23.87 8.86 -20.43
N LEU A 619 -25.08 9.01 -19.87
CA LEU A 619 -25.29 9.73 -18.61
C LEU A 619 -24.52 9.09 -17.45
N MET A 620 -24.54 7.76 -17.33
CA MET A 620 -23.77 7.04 -16.32
C MET A 620 -22.25 7.27 -16.47
N VAL A 621 -21.72 7.21 -17.70
CA VAL A 621 -20.30 7.49 -17.97
C VAL A 621 -19.94 8.93 -17.62
N PHE A 622 -20.82 9.90 -17.91
CA PHE A 622 -20.61 11.30 -17.54
C PHE A 622 -20.58 11.49 -16.01
N MET A 623 -21.51 10.86 -15.28
CA MET A 623 -21.51 10.86 -13.81
C MET A 623 -20.24 10.23 -13.24
N ALA A 624 -19.83 9.07 -13.75
CA ALA A 624 -18.59 8.39 -13.33
C ALA A 624 -17.35 9.28 -13.61
N LYS A 625 -17.30 9.92 -14.79
CA LYS A 625 -16.23 10.86 -15.14
C LYS A 625 -16.18 12.05 -14.19
N TRP A 626 -17.33 12.62 -13.83
CA TRP A 626 -17.41 13.71 -12.85
C TRP A 626 -16.83 13.25 -11.50
N LEU A 627 -17.32 12.12 -10.99
CA LEU A 627 -16.87 11.56 -9.71
C LEU A 627 -15.36 11.31 -9.69
N LEU A 628 -14.80 10.74 -10.76
CA LEU A 628 -13.35 10.54 -10.91
C LEU A 628 -12.58 11.85 -10.94
N SER A 629 -13.10 12.90 -11.59
CA SER A 629 -12.46 14.22 -11.60
C SER A 629 -12.38 14.82 -10.20
N ARG A 630 -13.45 14.70 -9.41
CA ARG A 630 -13.48 15.17 -8.02
C ARG A 630 -12.56 14.36 -7.10
N ASP A 631 -12.46 13.06 -7.33
CA ASP A 631 -11.54 12.15 -6.62
C ASP A 631 -10.07 12.61 -6.77
N VAL A 632 -9.70 13.09 -7.96
CA VAL A 632 -8.36 13.62 -8.25
C VAL A 632 -8.11 14.97 -7.57
N GLU A 633 -9.14 15.81 -7.44
CA GLU A 633 -9.05 17.11 -6.77
C GLU A 633 -8.99 16.99 -5.23
N GLY A 634 -9.23 15.79 -4.67
CA GLY A 634 -9.25 15.57 -3.23
C GLY A 634 -10.42 16.26 -2.53
N ALA A 635 -11.54 16.46 -3.23
CA ALA A 635 -12.73 17.05 -2.65
C ALA A 635 -13.45 16.01 -1.76
N ASP A 636 -13.37 16.18 -0.45
CA ASP A 636 -13.95 15.24 0.51
C ASP A 636 -15.49 15.18 0.44
N GLY A 637 -16.00 13.97 0.17
CA GLY A 637 -17.31 13.43 0.59
C GLY A 637 -18.51 14.37 0.60
N SER A 638 -18.77 15.09 -0.49
CA SER A 638 -19.91 16.01 -0.54
C SER A 638 -21.23 15.26 -0.72
N ALA A 639 -22.35 15.85 -0.30
CA ALA A 639 -23.69 15.32 -0.56
C ALA A 639 -23.95 15.07 -2.07
N ILE A 640 -23.24 15.80 -2.94
CA ILE A 640 -23.29 15.61 -4.40
C ILE A 640 -22.70 14.26 -4.79
N ASP A 641 -21.59 13.85 -4.18
CA ASP A 641 -20.91 12.58 -4.51
C ASP A 641 -21.82 11.40 -4.15
N VAL A 642 -22.46 11.44 -2.97
CA VAL A 642 -23.45 10.45 -2.52
C VAL A 642 -24.64 10.40 -3.48
N PHE A 643 -25.19 11.56 -3.86
CA PHE A 643 -26.30 11.64 -4.80
C PHE A 643 -25.95 11.06 -6.19
N LEU A 644 -24.78 11.40 -6.73
CA LEU A 644 -24.31 10.91 -8.03
C LEU A 644 -24.08 9.41 -8.02
N LEU A 645 -23.41 8.88 -6.99
CA LEU A 645 -23.15 7.45 -6.83
C LEU A 645 -24.46 6.66 -6.67
N GLY A 646 -25.40 7.16 -5.85
CA GLY A 646 -26.71 6.53 -5.66
C GLY A 646 -27.53 6.53 -6.94
N THR A 647 -27.53 7.65 -7.68
CA THR A 647 -28.21 7.76 -8.98
C THR A 647 -27.60 6.81 -10.00
N LEU A 648 -26.27 6.73 -10.08
CA LEU A 648 -25.55 5.84 -10.99
C LEU A 648 -25.86 4.36 -10.69
N ALA A 649 -25.80 3.96 -9.41
CA ALA A 649 -26.14 2.61 -8.98
C ALA A 649 -27.60 2.27 -9.30
N SER A 650 -28.53 3.19 -9.01
CA SER A 650 -29.95 3.03 -9.29
C SER A 650 -30.19 2.86 -10.78
N LEU A 651 -29.65 3.72 -11.65
CA LEU A 651 -29.84 3.64 -13.10
C LEU A 651 -29.36 2.30 -13.66
N GLY A 652 -28.15 1.86 -13.27
CA GLY A 652 -27.61 0.58 -13.70
C GLY A 652 -28.49 -0.60 -13.27
N PHE A 653 -28.93 -0.59 -12.01
CA PHE A 653 -29.78 -1.64 -11.45
C PHE A 653 -31.17 -1.66 -12.08
N THR A 654 -31.90 -0.54 -12.06
CA THR A 654 -33.30 -0.48 -12.48
C THR A 654 -33.45 -0.78 -13.96
N VAL A 655 -32.55 -0.28 -14.82
CA VAL A 655 -32.63 -0.52 -16.27
C VAL A 655 -32.34 -1.99 -16.59
N ALA A 656 -31.32 -2.59 -15.96
CA ALA A 656 -30.98 -3.99 -16.20
C ALA A 656 -32.10 -4.94 -15.73
N ILE A 657 -32.70 -4.67 -14.56
CA ILE A 657 -33.84 -5.45 -14.04
C ILE A 657 -35.08 -5.29 -14.94
N ALA A 658 -35.41 -4.06 -15.35
CA ALA A 658 -36.55 -3.80 -16.23
C ALA A 658 -36.40 -4.55 -17.57
N LEU A 659 -35.23 -4.47 -18.21
CA LEU A 659 -34.95 -5.20 -19.45
C LEU A 659 -34.97 -6.72 -19.25
N THR A 660 -34.45 -7.23 -18.14
CA THR A 660 -34.50 -8.67 -17.82
C THR A 660 -35.94 -9.14 -17.63
N ALA A 661 -36.77 -8.36 -16.93
CA ALA A 661 -38.18 -8.66 -16.75
C ALA A 661 -38.94 -8.62 -18.08
N SER A 662 -38.69 -7.62 -18.93
CA SER A 662 -39.25 -7.56 -20.28
C SER A 662 -38.81 -8.75 -21.13
N LEU A 663 -37.52 -9.10 -21.12
CA LEU A 663 -36.99 -10.27 -21.82
C LEU A 663 -37.73 -11.55 -21.41
N LEU A 664 -37.87 -11.79 -20.11
CA LEU A 664 -38.58 -12.97 -19.61
C LEU A 664 -40.04 -12.96 -20.02
N TRP A 665 -40.71 -11.81 -19.90
CA TRP A 665 -42.10 -11.65 -20.32
C TRP A 665 -42.31 -12.03 -21.80
N PHE A 666 -41.49 -11.47 -22.70
CA PHE A 666 -41.55 -11.79 -24.12
C PHE A 666 -41.19 -13.24 -24.41
N LEU A 667 -40.19 -13.80 -23.71
CA LEU A 667 -39.78 -15.19 -23.89
C LEU A 667 -40.90 -16.19 -23.48
N PHE A 668 -41.63 -15.91 -22.40
CA PHE A 668 -42.79 -16.72 -22.01
C PHE A 668 -43.97 -16.52 -22.97
N GLY A 669 -44.24 -15.29 -23.41
CA GLY A 669 -45.30 -14.99 -24.36
C GLY A 669 -45.08 -15.65 -25.73
N GLU A 670 -43.87 -15.56 -26.27
CA GLU A 670 -43.46 -16.19 -27.55
C GLU A 670 -43.56 -17.72 -27.49
N ARG A 671 -43.35 -18.33 -26.31
CA ARG A 671 -43.49 -19.77 -26.12
C ARG A 671 -44.95 -20.20 -26.02
N HIS A 672 -45.75 -19.51 -25.20
CA HIS A 672 -47.15 -19.88 -24.98
C HIS A 672 -47.99 -19.70 -26.26
N GLY A 673 -47.67 -18.69 -27.07
CA GLY A 673 -48.29 -18.50 -28.38
C GLY A 673 -48.06 -19.68 -29.33
N ARG A 674 -46.89 -20.34 -29.28
CA ARG A 674 -46.60 -21.52 -30.12
C ARG A 674 -47.32 -22.76 -29.65
N GLU A 675 -47.34 -23.02 -28.36
CA GLU A 675 -48.01 -24.20 -27.81
C GLU A 675 -49.51 -24.14 -28.16
N LEU A 676 -50.13 -22.95 -28.09
CA LEU A 676 -51.51 -22.73 -28.55
C LEU A 676 -51.72 -22.88 -30.05
N LEU A 677 -50.70 -22.61 -30.87
CA LEU A 677 -50.72 -22.80 -32.33
C LEU A 677 -50.45 -24.24 -32.75
N GLU A 678 -49.70 -25.02 -31.97
CA GLU A 678 -49.45 -26.45 -32.22
C GLU A 678 -50.64 -27.33 -31.77
N ASP A 679 -51.39 -26.88 -30.75
CA ASP A 679 -52.61 -27.55 -30.28
C ASP A 679 -53.86 -27.24 -31.15
N PHE A 680 -53.79 -26.25 -32.04
CA PHE A 680 -54.86 -25.85 -32.99
C PHE A 680 -54.61 -26.40 -34.40
#